data_AF-A0A832JPN0-F1
#
_entry.id   AF-A0A832JPN0-F1
#
_cell.length_a   1.000
_cell.length_b   1.000
_cell.length_c   1.000
_cell.angle_alpha   90.00
_cell.angle_beta   90.00
_cell.angle_gamma   90.00
#
_symmetry.space_group_name_H-M   'P 1'
#
loop_
_entity.id
_entity.type
_entity.pdbx_description
1 polymer ?
#
loop_
_entity_poly.entity_id
_entity_poly.type
_entity_poly.pdbx_seq_one_letter_code
_entity_poly.pdbx_strand_id
1 'polypeptide(L)'
;MVKLHRRVRWRWVILLAVLALLPVAVVNFLWRREAYSAVQNVEVLGVNPPRARLYSRVEIDVNVTGYIGNQFDPEDVNVTAFITDPEGKVLALPAFYYQDYRRMLLGNTERLEPVGQPRWKVRFTPVKAGRYEFYVEAVSKGSSKRTPVYSFEVEPSGLPGFVRVSGRDSRYLEFENGSSNFFVGLDVCWSGSRGTYDYDEWFRAMAESGVNLVRIWMAPWRFGIEWKRLGRYDLEEAWRLDYVLDLADRYGIYVILCLMNHGQLSTQVNPQWNENPYNKARGGPLSKPEDFWTSEEARELFKKRLRYIVARWGYSTSLLAWELWNEADLTDNYMSVRENVARWHAEMAAYLKRLDPYKRMVTTSFANPNLDPLVWQLSEIDFITVHKYGPEGFQDVAGTLYDIVRRAWERYRKPVLVTEFGVDWRWEGLTDRPLYYLDREGVGLHDGLWATVMAGSPATAMSWWWDNYIHPYNLYYHFKAVADFLKGIDPAASSFKRLETELMLPTDLSGEEVSDAVVYPSLGWARPLESFFEVKLDGTVEGDASQIPSFIQGASHPDLRNNPTFRVTFPRGGRVVVHVNSVSRAGAVLAVYVDGVLAKRVELPDRDGKYDAFAREYDTDVVLEVPQGVHEIRLDNLGVDWYTIDYVRFEGAALKKAKVRVYGLTNGTLALAWVKNPDASWWKIVRNESIEPARDVAIKLIGLADGEYKVEIWDTWKGSVKRSWLTRTVNGALEVNLEEIVYDLAIKVVKAS
;
A
#
# COMPACT_ATOMS: atom_id res chain seq x y z
N MET A 1 -85.73 -38.49 -16.29
CA MET A 1 -84.40 -38.06 -16.81
C MET A 1 -84.26 -36.55 -17.10
N VAL A 2 -85.08 -35.64 -16.56
CA VAL A 2 -85.05 -34.20 -16.96
C VAL A 2 -84.36 -33.27 -15.94
N LYS A 3 -84.12 -33.69 -14.69
CA LYS A 3 -83.48 -32.85 -13.65
C LYS A 3 -81.94 -32.85 -13.68
N LEU A 4 -81.29 -33.80 -14.37
CA LEU A 4 -79.82 -33.90 -14.39
C LEU A 4 -79.15 -33.00 -15.44
N HIS A 5 -79.84 -32.70 -16.56
CA HIS A 5 -79.27 -31.89 -17.65
C HIS A 5 -79.18 -30.37 -17.35
N ARG A 6 -80.06 -29.82 -16.50
CA ARG A 6 -80.02 -28.38 -16.15
C ARG A 6 -78.86 -28.02 -15.23
N ARG A 7 -78.47 -28.91 -14.29
CA ARG A 7 -77.33 -28.67 -13.38
C ARG A 7 -75.98 -28.75 -14.07
N VAL A 8 -75.84 -29.61 -15.10
CA VAL A 8 -74.60 -29.72 -15.88
C VAL A 8 -74.40 -28.48 -16.75
N ARG A 9 -75.45 -27.98 -17.41
CA ARG A 9 -75.37 -26.75 -18.22
C ARG A 9 -74.96 -25.51 -17.43
N TRP A 10 -75.50 -25.32 -16.22
CA TRP A 10 -75.11 -24.20 -15.35
C TRP A 10 -73.65 -24.29 -14.86
N ARG A 11 -73.15 -25.50 -14.58
CA ARG A 11 -71.74 -25.70 -14.22
C ARG A 11 -70.80 -25.33 -15.37
N TRP A 12 -71.13 -25.69 -16.60
CA TRP A 12 -70.33 -25.32 -17.78
C TRP A 12 -70.38 -23.83 -18.10
N VAL A 13 -71.52 -23.17 -17.91
CA VAL A 13 -71.64 -21.71 -18.10
C VAL A 13 -70.84 -20.95 -17.03
N ILE A 14 -70.86 -21.40 -15.77
CA ILE A 14 -70.03 -20.80 -14.70
C ILE A 14 -68.55 -21.06 -14.96
N LEU A 15 -68.17 -22.27 -15.39
CA LEU A 15 -66.78 -22.61 -15.72
C LEU A 15 -66.26 -21.76 -16.89
N LEU A 16 -67.07 -21.57 -17.94
CA LEU A 16 -66.75 -20.72 -19.08
C LEU A 16 -66.67 -19.23 -18.69
N ALA A 17 -67.55 -18.75 -17.80
CA ALA A 17 -67.47 -17.38 -17.29
C ALA A 17 -66.22 -17.15 -16.43
N VAL A 18 -65.84 -18.10 -15.57
CA VAL A 18 -64.61 -18.04 -14.77
C VAL A 18 -63.37 -18.12 -15.66
N LEU A 19 -63.36 -19.00 -16.68
CA LEU A 19 -62.29 -19.11 -17.68
C LEU A 19 -62.18 -17.87 -18.58
N ALA A 20 -63.26 -17.13 -18.81
CA ALA A 20 -63.24 -15.86 -19.54
C ALA A 20 -62.82 -14.66 -18.67
N LEU A 21 -63.08 -14.70 -17.36
CA LEU A 21 -62.68 -13.66 -16.41
C LEU A 21 -61.22 -13.79 -15.95
N LEU A 22 -60.65 -15.01 -15.97
CA LEU A 22 -59.24 -15.28 -15.63
C LEU A 22 -58.24 -14.47 -16.48
N PRO A 23 -58.34 -14.46 -17.82
CA PRO A 23 -57.48 -13.63 -18.67
C PRO A 23 -57.64 -12.13 -18.37
N VAL A 24 -58.86 -11.65 -18.13
CA VAL A 24 -59.12 -10.25 -17.81
C VAL A 24 -58.58 -9.87 -16.44
N ALA A 25 -58.66 -10.77 -15.45
CA ALA A 25 -58.10 -10.59 -14.13
C ALA A 25 -56.56 -10.68 -14.13
N VAL A 26 -55.97 -11.57 -14.93
CA VAL A 26 -54.52 -11.68 -15.14
C VAL A 26 -54.00 -10.46 -15.89
N VAL A 27 -54.68 -10.01 -16.94
CA VAL A 27 -54.34 -8.77 -17.66
C VAL A 27 -54.51 -7.57 -16.72
N ASN A 28 -55.60 -7.44 -15.96
CA ASN A 28 -55.72 -6.37 -14.96
C ASN A 28 -54.66 -6.45 -13.86
N PHE A 29 -54.26 -7.64 -13.44
CA PHE A 29 -53.20 -7.84 -12.46
C PHE A 29 -51.82 -7.45 -13.03
N LEU A 30 -51.53 -7.83 -14.27
CA LEU A 30 -50.31 -7.46 -14.99
C LEU A 30 -50.27 -5.95 -15.29
N TRP A 31 -51.38 -5.37 -15.74
CA TRP A 31 -51.51 -3.93 -16.02
C TRP A 31 -51.46 -3.10 -14.74
N ARG A 32 -52.08 -3.56 -13.64
CA ARG A 32 -51.91 -2.96 -12.32
C ARG A 32 -50.45 -3.08 -11.86
N ARG A 33 -49.81 -4.23 -12.04
CA ARG A 33 -48.40 -4.43 -11.68
C ARG A 33 -47.45 -3.52 -12.47
N GLU A 34 -47.73 -3.27 -13.76
CA GLU A 34 -47.03 -2.26 -14.57
C GLU A 34 -47.33 -0.82 -14.13
N ALA A 35 -48.59 -0.49 -13.83
CA ALA A 35 -48.99 0.82 -13.34
C ALA A 35 -48.44 1.15 -11.92
N TYR A 36 -48.19 0.12 -11.09
CA TYR A 36 -47.57 0.26 -9.77
C TYR A 36 -46.03 0.25 -9.81
N SER A 37 -45.40 -0.02 -10.96
CA SER A 37 -43.93 0.07 -11.11
C SER A 37 -43.43 1.41 -11.64
N ALA A 38 -44.29 2.40 -11.78
CA ALA A 38 -43.96 3.71 -12.35
C ALA A 38 -43.56 4.74 -11.28
N VAL A 39 -42.43 5.43 -11.45
CA VAL A 39 -42.07 6.58 -10.58
C VAL A 39 -43.24 7.56 -10.49
N GLN A 40 -43.76 7.78 -9.28
CA GLN A 40 -44.90 8.68 -9.04
C GLN A 40 -44.44 10.11 -8.84
N ASN A 41 -43.40 10.31 -8.01
CA ASN A 41 -42.87 11.63 -7.70
C ASN A 41 -41.33 11.61 -7.55
N VAL A 42 -40.70 12.72 -7.91
CA VAL A 42 -39.31 13.06 -7.59
C VAL A 42 -39.27 14.51 -7.13
N GLU A 43 -38.65 14.75 -5.98
CA GLU A 43 -38.62 16.07 -5.34
C GLU A 43 -37.24 16.32 -4.71
N VAL A 44 -36.72 17.55 -4.87
CA VAL A 44 -35.53 18.00 -4.14
C VAL A 44 -36.00 18.54 -2.79
N LEU A 45 -35.54 17.93 -1.72
CA LEU A 45 -35.84 18.33 -0.34
C LEU A 45 -34.95 19.49 0.12
N GLY A 46 -33.72 19.57 -0.40
CA GLY A 46 -32.80 20.64 -0.05
C GLY A 46 -31.43 20.48 -0.71
N VAL A 47 -30.69 21.59 -0.73
CA VAL A 47 -29.30 21.68 -1.18
C VAL A 47 -28.46 22.27 -0.05
N ASN A 48 -27.37 21.60 0.32
CA ASN A 48 -26.52 22.01 1.42
C ASN A 48 -25.02 21.96 1.04
N PRO A 49 -24.25 23.05 1.24
CA PRO A 49 -24.71 24.38 1.64
C PRO A 49 -25.43 25.12 0.47
N PRO A 50 -26.27 26.14 0.76
CA PRO A 50 -26.90 26.96 -0.29
C PRO A 50 -25.89 27.84 -1.07
N ARG A 51 -24.73 28.11 -0.46
CA ARG A 51 -23.54 28.69 -1.10
C ARG A 51 -22.36 27.79 -0.80
N ALA A 52 -21.76 27.22 -1.83
CA ALA A 52 -20.63 26.32 -1.71
C ALA A 52 -19.32 27.05 -2.00
N ARG A 53 -18.22 26.43 -1.62
CA ARG A 53 -16.87 26.87 -1.99
C ARG A 53 -16.28 25.90 -3.02
N LEU A 54 -15.42 26.39 -3.90
CA LEU A 54 -14.63 25.56 -4.81
C LEU A 54 -13.98 24.40 -4.02
N TYR A 55 -14.07 23.18 -4.52
CA TYR A 55 -13.59 21.95 -3.88
C TYR A 55 -14.25 21.55 -2.54
N SER A 56 -15.37 22.17 -2.16
CA SER A 56 -16.15 21.75 -0.98
C SER A 56 -17.31 20.83 -1.33
N ARG A 57 -17.81 20.07 -0.35
CA ARG A 57 -18.99 19.20 -0.51
C ARG A 57 -20.27 20.02 -0.75
N VAL A 58 -21.03 19.60 -1.77
CA VAL A 58 -22.45 19.94 -1.99
C VAL A 58 -23.27 18.65 -1.87
N GLU A 59 -24.33 18.69 -1.08
CA GLU A 59 -25.29 17.60 -0.95
C GLU A 59 -26.68 18.03 -1.40
N ILE A 60 -27.35 17.18 -2.16
CA ILE A 60 -28.74 17.36 -2.58
C ILE A 60 -29.54 16.20 -2.02
N ASP A 61 -30.50 16.48 -1.16
CA ASP A 61 -31.43 15.49 -0.63
C ASP A 61 -32.63 15.36 -1.57
N VAL A 62 -32.98 14.12 -1.93
CA VAL A 62 -34.00 13.81 -2.93
C VAL A 62 -35.00 12.80 -2.37
N ASN A 63 -36.28 13.09 -2.53
CA ASN A 63 -37.36 12.15 -2.28
C ASN A 63 -37.85 11.54 -3.60
N VAL A 64 -37.95 10.22 -3.65
CA VAL A 64 -38.46 9.48 -4.83
C VAL A 64 -39.50 8.49 -4.34
N THR A 65 -40.71 8.54 -4.88
CA THR A 65 -41.81 7.67 -4.46
C THR A 65 -42.47 6.96 -5.63
N GLY A 66 -43.18 5.87 -5.33
CA GLY A 66 -44.00 5.14 -6.29
C GLY A 66 -43.27 4.12 -7.17
N TYR A 67 -41.97 3.90 -6.97
CA TYR A 67 -41.26 2.80 -7.65
C TYR A 67 -41.34 1.50 -6.84
N ILE A 68 -41.22 0.36 -7.53
CA ILE A 68 -41.14 -0.98 -6.92
C ILE A 68 -39.85 -1.64 -7.39
N GLY A 69 -39.02 -2.09 -6.45
CA GLY A 69 -37.81 -2.84 -6.76
C GLY A 69 -36.73 -2.65 -5.71
N ASN A 70 -35.53 -3.10 -6.04
CA ASN A 70 -34.33 -2.90 -5.26
C ASN A 70 -33.77 -1.49 -5.49
N GLN A 71 -33.77 -0.64 -4.46
CA GLN A 71 -33.23 0.73 -4.55
C GLN A 71 -31.72 0.81 -4.84
N PHE A 72 -31.00 -0.31 -4.74
CA PHE A 72 -29.58 -0.38 -5.07
C PHE A 72 -29.33 -0.86 -6.49
N ASP A 73 -30.35 -1.33 -7.20
CA ASP A 73 -30.23 -1.82 -8.57
C ASP A 73 -30.69 -0.73 -9.56
N PRO A 74 -29.78 -0.16 -10.37
CA PRO A 74 -30.14 0.87 -11.36
C PRO A 74 -31.12 0.36 -12.43
N GLU A 75 -31.28 -0.95 -12.62
CA GLU A 75 -32.28 -1.51 -13.54
C GLU A 75 -33.71 -1.47 -12.96
N ASP A 76 -33.85 -1.48 -11.63
CA ASP A 76 -35.14 -1.31 -10.95
C ASP A 76 -35.47 0.18 -10.77
N VAL A 77 -34.51 0.99 -10.31
CA VAL A 77 -34.66 2.45 -10.19
C VAL A 77 -33.32 3.16 -10.36
N ASN A 78 -33.25 4.07 -11.33
CA ASN A 78 -32.08 4.90 -11.58
C ASN A 78 -32.40 6.37 -11.28
N VAL A 79 -31.75 6.92 -10.26
CA VAL A 79 -31.87 8.34 -9.89
C VAL A 79 -30.55 9.03 -10.24
N THR A 80 -30.63 10.08 -11.06
CA THR A 80 -29.46 10.79 -11.59
C THR A 80 -29.68 12.31 -11.48
N ALA A 81 -28.69 13.02 -10.95
CA ALA A 81 -28.63 14.47 -11.03
C ALA A 81 -27.85 14.89 -12.28
N PHE A 82 -28.42 15.81 -13.04
CA PHE A 82 -27.75 16.47 -14.16
C PHE A 82 -27.36 17.87 -13.72
N ILE A 83 -26.06 18.10 -13.55
CA ILE A 83 -25.49 19.35 -13.04
C ILE A 83 -24.79 20.05 -14.20
N THR A 84 -25.23 21.26 -14.53
CA THR A 84 -24.60 22.15 -15.49
C THR A 84 -23.63 23.08 -14.77
N ASP A 85 -22.37 23.07 -15.19
CA ASP A 85 -21.35 23.97 -14.66
C ASP A 85 -21.49 25.40 -15.21
N PRO A 86 -20.77 26.40 -14.66
CA PRO A 86 -20.86 27.79 -15.11
C PRO A 86 -20.48 28.03 -16.57
N GLU A 87 -19.86 27.06 -17.24
CA GLU A 87 -19.49 27.11 -18.66
C GLU A 87 -20.48 26.33 -19.55
N GLY A 88 -21.56 25.78 -18.98
CA GLY A 88 -22.58 25.04 -19.70
C GLY A 88 -22.30 23.55 -19.89
N LYS A 89 -21.21 23.01 -19.30
CA LYS A 89 -20.92 21.57 -19.37
C LYS A 89 -21.83 20.81 -18.41
N VAL A 90 -22.52 19.80 -18.94
CA VAL A 90 -23.41 18.94 -18.15
C VAL A 90 -22.67 17.73 -17.62
N LEU A 91 -22.82 17.46 -16.33
CA LEU A 91 -22.33 16.28 -15.63
C LEU A 91 -23.52 15.46 -15.12
N ALA A 92 -23.54 14.16 -15.45
CA ALA A 92 -24.53 13.23 -14.92
C ALA A 92 -23.95 12.48 -13.72
N LEU A 93 -24.55 12.68 -12.55
CA LEU A 93 -24.14 12.08 -11.29
C LEU A 93 -25.20 11.13 -10.77
N PRO A 94 -24.87 9.83 -10.62
CA PRO A 94 -25.65 8.91 -9.83
C PRO A 94 -26.03 9.45 -8.45
N ALA A 95 -27.31 9.43 -8.10
CA ALA A 95 -27.73 9.48 -6.71
C ALA A 95 -27.54 8.10 -6.06
N PHE A 96 -27.52 8.08 -4.72
CA PHE A 96 -27.43 6.86 -3.92
C PHE A 96 -28.48 6.87 -2.80
N TYR A 97 -28.93 5.68 -2.40
CA TYR A 97 -29.85 5.52 -1.29
C TYR A 97 -29.10 5.62 0.06
N TYR A 98 -29.66 6.39 0.99
CA TYR A 98 -29.00 6.82 2.22
C TYR A 98 -29.95 6.69 3.42
N GLN A 99 -29.41 6.23 4.55
CA GLN A 99 -30.04 6.29 5.87
C GLN A 99 -29.08 7.04 6.79
N ASP A 100 -29.63 8.01 7.52
CA ASP A 100 -28.87 8.71 8.55
C ASP A 100 -28.87 7.94 9.86
N TYR A 101 -27.84 8.13 10.69
CA TYR A 101 -27.72 7.44 11.97
C TYR A 101 -27.26 8.38 13.09
N ARG A 102 -27.81 8.17 14.27
CA ARG A 102 -27.27 8.67 15.52
C ARG A 102 -26.30 7.65 16.06
N ARG A 103 -25.04 8.05 16.21
CA ARG A 103 -23.97 7.24 16.77
C ARG A 103 -23.89 7.39 18.29
N MET A 104 -23.70 6.27 18.99
CA MET A 104 -23.56 6.21 20.44
C MET A 104 -22.50 5.19 20.83
N LEU A 105 -21.86 5.40 21.98
CA LEU A 105 -20.95 4.44 22.59
C LEU A 105 -21.61 3.86 23.84
N LEU A 106 -21.96 2.57 23.80
CA LEU A 106 -22.51 1.85 24.95
C LEU A 106 -21.46 0.90 25.50
N GLY A 107 -20.92 1.23 26.68
CA GLY A 107 -19.72 0.57 27.18
C GLY A 107 -18.55 0.81 26.24
N ASN A 108 -17.98 -0.26 25.68
CA ASN A 108 -16.89 -0.18 24.70
C ASN A 108 -17.35 -0.56 23.28
N THR A 109 -18.64 -0.48 22.98
CA THR A 109 -19.19 -0.90 21.69
C THR A 109 -20.00 0.21 21.04
N GLU A 110 -19.68 0.51 19.78
CA GLU A 110 -20.45 1.45 18.99
C GLU A 110 -21.83 0.89 18.64
N ARG A 111 -22.85 1.74 18.76
CA ARG A 111 -24.21 1.48 18.29
C ARG A 111 -24.67 2.63 17.41
N LEU A 112 -25.39 2.28 16.35
CA LEU A 112 -26.03 3.22 15.44
C LEU A 112 -27.55 3.05 15.52
N GLU A 113 -28.26 4.16 15.62
CA GLU A 113 -29.72 4.21 15.57
C GLU A 113 -30.17 5.01 14.36
N PRO A 114 -31.04 4.48 13.49
CA PRO A 114 -31.56 5.21 12.34
C PRO A 114 -32.24 6.52 12.74
N VAL A 115 -31.94 7.60 12.02
CA VAL A 115 -32.56 8.92 12.18
C VAL A 115 -33.40 9.24 10.94
N GLY A 116 -34.70 9.45 11.15
CA GLY A 116 -35.64 9.73 10.07
C GLY A 116 -35.82 8.56 9.10
N GLN A 117 -36.48 8.83 7.97
CA GLN A 117 -36.66 7.84 6.90
C GLN A 117 -35.46 7.86 5.94
N PRO A 118 -35.10 6.72 5.34
CA PRO A 118 -34.09 6.71 4.30
C PRO A 118 -34.56 7.49 3.06
N ARG A 119 -33.60 8.02 2.30
CA ARG A 119 -33.85 8.90 1.16
C ARG A 119 -32.77 8.74 0.09
N TRP A 120 -32.96 9.38 -1.06
CA TRP A 120 -31.92 9.49 -2.07
C TRP A 120 -31.06 10.72 -1.79
N LYS A 121 -29.76 10.62 -2.03
CA LYS A 121 -28.82 11.73 -1.89
C LYS A 121 -27.90 11.79 -3.10
N VAL A 122 -27.51 13.01 -3.48
CA VAL A 122 -26.45 13.28 -4.44
C VAL A 122 -25.36 14.03 -3.69
N ARG A 123 -24.10 13.64 -3.92
CA ARG A 123 -22.93 14.36 -3.40
C ARG A 123 -22.06 14.81 -4.56
N PHE A 124 -21.67 16.08 -4.54
CA PHE A 124 -20.94 16.74 -5.61
C PHE A 124 -19.88 17.68 -5.02
N THR A 125 -18.80 17.89 -5.78
CA THR A 125 -17.71 18.79 -5.44
C THR A 125 -17.47 19.70 -6.64
N PRO A 126 -17.75 21.01 -6.55
CA PRO A 126 -17.58 21.92 -7.67
C PRO A 126 -16.09 22.16 -7.92
N VAL A 127 -15.72 22.14 -9.20
CA VAL A 127 -14.33 22.37 -9.68
C VAL A 127 -14.18 23.69 -10.43
N LYS A 128 -15.23 24.52 -10.44
CA LYS A 128 -15.22 25.90 -10.95
C LYS A 128 -16.00 26.80 -10.00
N ALA A 129 -15.64 28.07 -9.92
CA ALA A 129 -16.43 29.09 -9.25
C ALA A 129 -17.51 29.62 -10.20
N GLY A 130 -18.65 30.05 -9.65
CA GLY A 130 -19.79 30.59 -10.38
C GLY A 130 -21.09 29.85 -10.09
N ARG A 131 -22.11 30.18 -10.89
CA ARG A 131 -23.45 29.64 -10.74
C ARG A 131 -23.59 28.27 -11.40
N TYR A 132 -24.01 27.29 -10.62
CA TYR A 132 -24.38 25.96 -11.11
C TYR A 132 -25.89 25.83 -11.20
N GLU A 133 -26.36 25.11 -12.20
CA GLU A 133 -27.76 24.72 -12.35
C GLU A 133 -27.88 23.20 -12.34
N PHE A 134 -28.96 22.65 -11.78
CA PHE A 134 -29.17 21.22 -11.80
C PHE A 134 -30.65 20.83 -11.79
N TYR A 135 -30.91 19.59 -12.20
CA TYR A 135 -32.19 18.92 -11.97
C TYR A 135 -31.94 17.44 -11.65
N VAL A 136 -32.93 16.77 -11.07
CA VAL A 136 -32.87 15.33 -10.78
C VAL A 136 -33.91 14.60 -11.62
N GLU A 137 -33.51 13.47 -12.20
CA GLU A 137 -34.39 12.55 -12.91
C GLU A 137 -34.39 11.19 -12.21
N ALA A 138 -35.57 10.60 -12.06
CA ALA A 138 -35.77 9.25 -11.56
C ALA A 138 -36.48 8.42 -12.62
N VAL A 139 -35.84 7.30 -13.01
CA VAL A 139 -36.33 6.38 -14.03
C VAL A 139 -36.57 5.01 -13.40
N SER A 140 -37.75 4.42 -13.62
CA SER A 140 -38.09 3.06 -13.21
C SER A 140 -39.08 2.45 -14.22
N LYS A 141 -38.72 1.29 -14.78
CA LYS A 141 -39.55 0.44 -15.66
C LYS A 141 -40.49 1.21 -16.60
N GLY A 142 -39.90 2.01 -17.50
CA GLY A 142 -40.62 2.75 -18.54
C GLY A 142 -41.26 4.08 -18.10
N SER A 143 -41.20 4.43 -16.81
CA SER A 143 -41.57 5.74 -16.28
C SER A 143 -40.33 6.59 -16.00
N SER A 144 -40.40 7.87 -16.34
CA SER A 144 -39.44 8.89 -15.92
C SER A 144 -40.19 10.08 -15.30
N LYS A 145 -39.64 10.60 -14.20
CA LYS A 145 -40.03 11.87 -13.62
C LYS A 145 -38.80 12.74 -13.42
N ARG A 146 -38.97 14.04 -13.60
CA ARG A 146 -37.91 15.04 -13.48
C ARG A 146 -38.37 16.19 -12.60
N THR A 147 -37.45 16.72 -11.80
CA THR A 147 -37.68 17.92 -11.00
C THR A 147 -37.62 19.20 -11.87
N PRO A 148 -38.09 20.35 -11.37
CA PRO A 148 -37.68 21.65 -11.88
C PRO A 148 -36.15 21.83 -11.83
N VAL A 149 -35.65 22.87 -12.50
CA VAL A 149 -34.25 23.28 -12.42
C VAL A 149 -34.05 24.11 -11.15
N TYR A 150 -33.00 23.77 -10.40
CA TYR A 150 -32.52 24.48 -9.22
C TYR A 150 -31.14 25.08 -9.51
N SER A 151 -30.67 25.98 -8.66
CA SER A 151 -29.31 26.53 -8.77
C SER A 151 -28.67 26.75 -7.41
N PHE A 152 -27.34 26.74 -7.37
CA PHE A 152 -26.53 27.12 -6.22
C PHE A 152 -25.29 27.88 -6.69
N GLU A 153 -24.72 28.71 -5.82
CA GLU A 153 -23.53 29.52 -6.11
C GLU A 153 -22.28 28.87 -5.53
N VAL A 154 -21.17 28.96 -6.26
CA VAL A 154 -19.85 28.48 -5.84
C VAL A 154 -18.86 29.64 -5.79
N GLU A 155 -18.32 29.90 -4.61
CA GLU A 155 -17.29 30.92 -4.39
C GLU A 155 -15.88 30.32 -4.52
N PRO A 156 -14.86 31.11 -4.91
CA PRO A 156 -13.46 30.68 -4.83
C PRO A 156 -13.07 30.20 -3.44
N SER A 157 -12.07 29.32 -3.35
CA SER A 157 -11.56 28.80 -2.08
C SER A 157 -10.05 28.62 -2.11
N GLY A 158 -9.44 28.48 -0.93
CA GLY A 158 -8.03 28.11 -0.77
C GLY A 158 -7.79 26.60 -0.65
N LEU A 159 -8.83 25.78 -0.87
CA LEU A 159 -8.68 24.32 -0.82
C LEU A 159 -7.82 23.85 -2.00
N PRO A 160 -6.94 22.85 -1.80
CA PRO A 160 -5.98 22.47 -2.81
C PRO A 160 -6.59 21.68 -3.98
N GLY A 161 -7.81 21.17 -3.82
CA GLY A 161 -8.49 20.33 -4.80
C GLY A 161 -8.07 18.87 -4.71
N PHE A 162 -8.28 18.13 -5.79
CA PHE A 162 -7.97 16.70 -5.84
C PHE A 162 -6.47 16.44 -6.04
N VAL A 163 -6.01 15.27 -5.58
CA VAL A 163 -4.63 14.79 -5.79
C VAL A 163 -4.53 13.98 -7.09
N ARG A 164 -3.44 14.17 -7.82
CA ARG A 164 -3.09 13.49 -9.08
C ARG A 164 -1.63 13.04 -9.07
N VAL A 165 -1.27 12.14 -9.97
CA VAL A 165 0.13 11.96 -10.36
C VAL A 165 0.62 13.26 -11.02
N SER A 166 1.80 13.75 -10.62
CA SER A 166 2.30 15.02 -11.13
C SER A 166 2.75 14.93 -12.59
N GLY A 167 2.39 15.95 -13.37
CA GLY A 167 2.91 16.13 -14.73
C GLY A 167 4.36 16.65 -14.76
N ARG A 168 4.88 17.22 -13.66
CA ARG A 168 6.25 17.73 -13.55
C ARG A 168 7.26 16.64 -13.23
N ASP A 169 6.86 15.70 -12.38
CA ASP A 169 7.66 14.53 -11.99
C ASP A 169 6.74 13.38 -11.60
N SER A 170 6.66 12.36 -12.45
CA SER A 170 5.71 11.26 -12.28
C SER A 170 6.04 10.29 -11.15
N ARG A 171 7.06 10.55 -10.33
CA ARG A 171 7.20 9.89 -9.02
C ARG A 171 6.28 10.48 -7.97
N TYR A 172 5.93 11.75 -8.12
CA TYR A 172 5.28 12.53 -7.08
C TYR A 172 3.81 12.79 -7.40
N LEU A 173 3.10 13.23 -6.38
CA LEU A 173 1.69 13.57 -6.44
C LEU A 173 1.54 15.08 -6.33
N GLU A 174 0.58 15.66 -7.02
CA GLU A 174 0.28 17.08 -6.96
C GLU A 174 -1.22 17.34 -6.80
N PHE A 175 -1.53 18.44 -6.13
CA PHE A 175 -2.87 18.96 -6.00
C PHE A 175 -3.27 19.74 -7.25
N GLU A 176 -4.56 19.85 -7.54
CA GLU A 176 -5.07 20.62 -8.69
C GLU A 176 -4.72 22.12 -8.63
N ASN A 177 -4.44 22.68 -7.45
CA ASN A 177 -3.90 24.03 -7.31
C ASN A 177 -2.40 24.16 -7.67
N GLY A 178 -1.73 23.07 -8.06
CA GLY A 178 -0.32 23.01 -8.44
C GLY A 178 0.66 22.79 -7.29
N SER A 179 0.21 22.82 -6.04
CA SER A 179 1.08 22.51 -4.88
C SER A 179 1.37 21.01 -4.81
N SER A 180 2.52 20.65 -4.23
CA SER A 180 2.84 19.27 -3.89
C SER A 180 3.55 19.19 -2.55
N ASN A 181 3.38 18.08 -1.85
CA ASN A 181 4.06 17.77 -0.59
C ASN A 181 4.36 16.27 -0.57
N PHE A 182 5.35 15.86 0.22
CA PHE A 182 5.44 14.46 0.62
C PHE A 182 4.25 14.11 1.52
N PHE A 183 3.72 12.90 1.33
CA PHE A 183 2.71 12.34 2.22
C PHE A 183 3.38 11.55 3.35
N VAL A 184 2.81 11.63 4.54
CA VAL A 184 3.24 10.84 5.69
C VAL A 184 2.13 9.83 5.97
N GLY A 185 2.41 8.58 5.65
CA GLY A 185 1.44 7.49 5.52
C GLY A 185 1.43 6.53 6.70
N LEU A 186 0.25 6.04 7.06
CA LEU A 186 0.03 4.97 8.04
C LEU A 186 -1.26 4.18 7.73
N ASP A 187 -1.23 2.85 7.77
CA ASP A 187 -2.45 2.03 7.61
C ASP A 187 -3.38 2.17 8.81
N VAL A 188 -4.69 2.10 8.59
CA VAL A 188 -5.75 2.14 9.62
C VAL A 188 -7.01 1.48 9.06
N CYS A 189 -6.87 0.20 8.74
CA CYS A 189 -7.77 -0.49 7.82
C CYS A 189 -9.19 -0.66 8.40
N TRP A 190 -9.32 -0.83 9.71
CA TRP A 190 -10.60 -0.97 10.42
C TRP A 190 -10.48 -0.60 11.90
N SER A 191 -11.63 -0.39 12.55
CA SER A 191 -11.73 -0.17 14.00
C SER A 191 -11.87 -1.46 14.80
N GLY A 192 -11.63 -1.37 16.11
CA GLY A 192 -12.04 -2.36 17.09
C GLY A 192 -13.53 -2.27 17.43
N SER A 193 -13.88 -2.74 18.64
CA SER A 193 -15.26 -2.80 19.15
C SER A 193 -15.89 -1.41 19.33
N ARG A 194 -15.08 -0.39 19.60
CA ARG A 194 -15.50 1.01 19.72
C ARG A 194 -15.92 1.63 18.38
N GLY A 195 -15.78 0.90 17.26
CA GLY A 195 -16.26 1.38 15.96
C GLY A 195 -15.57 2.67 15.54
N THR A 196 -16.33 3.62 14.99
CA THR A 196 -15.73 4.88 14.54
C THR A 196 -15.17 5.77 15.66
N TYR A 197 -15.33 5.41 16.95
CA TYR A 197 -14.69 6.11 18.08
C TYR A 197 -13.19 5.91 18.15
N ASP A 198 -12.69 4.79 17.63
CA ASP A 198 -11.25 4.58 17.52
C ASP A 198 -10.62 5.61 16.56
N TYR A 199 -11.31 5.92 15.45
CA TYR A 199 -10.84 6.91 14.48
C TYR A 199 -10.79 8.33 15.04
N ASP A 200 -11.70 8.70 15.96
CA ASP A 200 -11.66 10.02 16.62
C ASP A 200 -10.35 10.24 17.40
N GLU A 201 -9.79 9.19 17.98
CA GLU A 201 -8.52 9.21 18.70
C GLU A 201 -7.33 9.08 17.75
N TRP A 202 -7.37 8.10 16.86
CA TRP A 202 -6.29 7.81 15.93
C TRP A 202 -6.03 8.98 14.98
N PHE A 203 -7.06 9.54 14.33
CA PHE A 203 -6.86 10.61 13.35
C PHE A 203 -6.38 11.91 13.99
N ARG A 204 -6.80 12.18 15.24
CA ARG A 204 -6.27 13.32 16.00
C ARG A 204 -4.78 13.15 16.26
N ALA A 205 -4.36 12.02 16.82
CA ALA A 205 -2.94 11.75 17.12
C ALA A 205 -2.06 11.74 15.85
N MET A 206 -2.60 11.18 14.76
CA MET A 206 -1.99 11.19 13.43
C MET A 206 -1.78 12.61 12.92
N ALA A 207 -2.82 13.43 12.88
CA ALA A 207 -2.75 14.80 12.38
C ALA A 207 -1.81 15.68 13.23
N GLU A 208 -1.86 15.56 14.56
CA GLU A 208 -0.94 16.23 15.49
C GLU A 208 0.54 15.86 15.23
N SER A 209 0.78 14.69 14.63
CA SER A 209 2.11 14.16 14.31
C SER A 209 2.47 14.26 12.82
N GLY A 210 1.67 14.99 12.03
CA GLY A 210 1.93 15.23 10.62
C GLY A 210 1.57 14.09 9.67
N VAL A 211 0.97 13.00 10.16
CA VAL A 211 0.40 11.94 9.30
C VAL A 211 -0.79 12.53 8.55
N ASN A 212 -0.77 12.39 7.23
CA ASN A 212 -1.78 12.94 6.33
C ASN A 212 -2.22 11.97 5.23
N LEU A 213 -1.78 10.71 5.27
CA LEU A 213 -2.22 9.67 4.35
C LEU A 213 -2.54 8.39 5.13
N VAL A 214 -3.68 7.79 4.83
CA VAL A 214 -4.11 6.53 5.42
C VAL A 214 -4.66 5.58 4.39
N ARG A 215 -4.68 4.30 4.74
CA ARG A 215 -5.35 3.25 3.97
C ARG A 215 -6.47 2.64 4.79
N ILE A 216 -7.65 2.53 4.16
CA ILE A 216 -8.87 2.00 4.78
C ILE A 216 -9.40 0.86 3.93
N TRP A 217 -9.85 -0.22 4.56
CA TRP A 217 -10.43 -1.36 3.85
C TRP A 217 -11.94 -1.36 3.95
N MET A 218 -12.61 -1.64 2.84
CA MET A 218 -14.00 -2.12 2.84
C MET A 218 -14.06 -3.60 3.21
N ALA A 219 -13.53 -3.94 4.39
CA ALA A 219 -13.43 -5.31 4.87
C ALA A 219 -14.83 -5.89 5.22
N PRO A 220 -15.05 -7.20 5.07
CA PRO A 220 -16.31 -7.84 5.47
C PRO A 220 -16.79 -7.54 6.90
N TRP A 221 -15.87 -7.32 7.83
CA TRP A 221 -16.16 -7.03 9.25
C TRP A 221 -16.28 -5.53 9.56
N ARG A 222 -15.90 -4.63 8.64
CA ARG A 222 -15.96 -3.18 8.83
C ARG A 222 -15.88 -2.45 7.48
N PHE A 223 -16.79 -1.49 7.26
CA PHE A 223 -16.93 -0.70 6.02
C PHE A 223 -17.31 -1.49 4.75
N GLY A 224 -17.21 -2.83 4.75
CA GLY A 224 -17.73 -3.69 3.69
C GLY A 224 -19.25 -3.62 3.58
N ILE A 225 -19.74 -3.04 2.49
CA ILE A 225 -21.18 -2.81 2.29
C ILE A 225 -21.92 -4.01 1.67
N GLU A 226 -21.21 -5.00 1.13
CA GLU A 226 -21.82 -6.10 0.37
C GLU A 226 -21.32 -7.48 0.84
N TRP A 227 -21.50 -7.77 2.13
CA TRP A 227 -21.17 -9.09 2.69
C TRP A 227 -22.42 -9.92 3.00
N LYS A 228 -23.51 -9.27 3.43
CA LYS A 228 -24.76 -9.95 3.81
C LYS A 228 -25.55 -10.47 2.60
N ARG A 229 -25.56 -9.74 1.48
CA ARG A 229 -26.33 -10.07 0.28
C ARG A 229 -25.85 -9.27 -0.93
N LEU A 230 -25.62 -9.96 -2.06
CA LEU A 230 -25.26 -9.29 -3.33
C LEU A 230 -26.37 -8.34 -3.79
N GLY A 231 -25.97 -7.18 -4.30
CA GLY A 231 -26.84 -6.13 -4.81
C GLY A 231 -27.67 -5.42 -3.73
N ARG A 232 -27.43 -5.64 -2.43
CA ARG A 232 -28.11 -4.91 -1.34
C ARG A 232 -27.10 -4.45 -0.30
N TYR A 233 -26.89 -3.14 -0.25
CA TYR A 233 -25.80 -2.56 0.52
C TYR A 233 -26.17 -2.26 1.97
N ASP A 234 -25.24 -2.53 2.88
CA ASP A 234 -25.35 -2.24 4.31
C ASP A 234 -25.20 -0.73 4.57
N LEU A 235 -26.31 -0.08 4.92
CA LEU A 235 -26.34 1.36 5.13
C LEU A 235 -25.68 1.80 6.44
N GLU A 236 -25.55 0.90 7.44
CA GLU A 236 -24.83 1.22 8.68
C GLU A 236 -23.32 1.30 8.42
N GLU A 237 -22.74 0.28 7.78
CA GLU A 237 -21.31 0.30 7.43
C GLU A 237 -20.98 1.43 6.45
N ALA A 238 -21.88 1.71 5.51
CA ALA A 238 -21.71 2.83 4.61
C ALA A 238 -21.77 4.19 5.34
N TRP A 239 -22.61 4.33 6.39
CA TRP A 239 -22.62 5.54 7.22
C TRP A 239 -21.36 5.66 8.08
N ARG A 240 -20.81 4.55 8.59
CA ARG A 240 -19.52 4.55 9.31
C ARG A 240 -18.40 5.07 8.42
N LEU A 241 -18.36 4.66 7.15
CA LEU A 241 -17.37 5.17 6.19
C LEU A 241 -17.60 6.65 5.86
N ASP A 242 -18.85 7.12 5.77
CA ASP A 242 -19.14 8.56 5.67
C ASP A 242 -18.53 9.34 6.84
N TYR A 243 -18.73 8.87 8.07
CA TYR A 243 -18.20 9.51 9.27
C TYR A 243 -16.67 9.59 9.25
N VAL A 244 -15.99 8.49 8.91
CA VAL A 244 -14.53 8.44 8.88
C VAL A 244 -13.94 9.32 7.78
N LEU A 245 -14.57 9.39 6.60
CA LEU A 245 -14.13 10.31 5.54
C LEU A 245 -14.37 11.78 5.91
N ASP A 246 -15.47 12.11 6.59
CA ASP A 246 -15.71 13.45 7.13
C ASP A 246 -14.71 13.81 8.25
N LEU A 247 -14.24 12.82 9.01
CA LEU A 247 -13.17 13.00 9.98
C LEU A 247 -11.82 13.21 9.30
N ALA A 248 -11.53 12.45 8.24
CA ALA A 248 -10.32 12.60 7.44
C ALA A 248 -10.21 14.02 6.86
N ASP A 249 -11.31 14.53 6.28
CA ASP A 249 -11.38 15.89 5.74
C ASP A 249 -11.10 16.97 6.79
N ARG A 250 -11.66 16.83 8.00
CA ARG A 250 -11.43 17.76 9.11
C ARG A 250 -9.97 17.81 9.57
N TYR A 251 -9.26 16.69 9.49
CA TYR A 251 -7.86 16.59 9.90
C TYR A 251 -6.86 16.75 8.75
N GLY A 252 -7.33 16.96 7.51
CA GLY A 252 -6.44 17.03 6.34
C GLY A 252 -5.75 15.70 6.04
N ILE A 253 -6.41 14.58 6.36
CA ILE A 253 -5.94 13.22 6.08
C ILE A 253 -6.56 12.72 4.78
N TYR A 254 -5.72 12.17 3.92
CA TYR A 254 -6.11 11.59 2.65
C TYR A 254 -6.23 10.06 2.74
N VAL A 255 -7.14 9.45 1.97
CA VAL A 255 -7.49 8.02 2.10
C VAL A 255 -7.25 7.24 0.81
N ILE A 256 -6.47 6.17 0.86
CA ILE A 256 -6.51 5.10 -0.14
C ILE A 256 -7.60 4.11 0.33
N LEU A 257 -8.67 3.96 -0.45
CA LEU A 257 -9.80 3.09 -0.08
C LEU A 257 -9.71 1.77 -0.85
N CYS A 258 -9.38 0.71 -0.11
CA CYS A 258 -9.31 -0.66 -0.62
C CYS A 258 -10.69 -1.30 -0.68
N LEU A 259 -11.10 -1.73 -1.86
CA LEU A 259 -12.48 -2.16 -2.14
C LEU A 259 -12.71 -3.66 -1.88
N MET A 260 -11.67 -4.48 -1.93
CA MET A 260 -11.71 -5.93 -1.67
C MET A 260 -10.43 -6.40 -1.02
N ASN A 261 -10.46 -7.55 -0.37
CA ASN A 261 -9.28 -8.21 0.16
C ASN A 261 -9.21 -9.69 -0.25
N HIS A 262 -8.00 -10.23 -0.32
CA HIS A 262 -7.68 -11.61 -0.70
C HIS A 262 -8.57 -12.68 -0.06
N GLY A 263 -8.79 -12.58 1.26
CA GLY A 263 -9.55 -13.58 2.02
C GLY A 263 -10.92 -13.87 1.42
N GLN A 264 -11.57 -12.87 0.80
CA GLN A 264 -12.88 -13.03 0.16
C GLN A 264 -12.84 -14.10 -0.95
N LEU A 265 -11.74 -14.21 -1.70
CA LEU A 265 -11.55 -15.19 -2.78
C LEU A 265 -10.42 -16.19 -2.49
N SER A 266 -10.18 -16.52 -1.22
CA SER A 266 -9.21 -17.55 -0.85
C SER A 266 -9.85 -18.67 -0.06
N THR A 267 -9.49 -19.91 -0.38
CA THR A 267 -9.80 -21.08 0.46
C THR A 267 -8.63 -21.47 1.36
N GLN A 268 -7.48 -20.82 1.20
CA GLN A 268 -6.22 -21.21 1.85
C GLN A 268 -5.68 -20.13 2.78
N VAL A 269 -5.66 -18.87 2.35
CA VAL A 269 -5.02 -17.77 3.09
C VAL A 269 -6.09 -16.84 3.66
N ASN A 270 -6.19 -16.78 4.99
CA ASN A 270 -7.25 -16.09 5.73
C ASN A 270 -8.65 -16.33 5.11
N PRO A 271 -9.06 -17.61 4.95
CA PRO A 271 -10.15 -17.97 4.05
C PRO A 271 -11.50 -17.41 4.49
N GLN A 272 -12.16 -16.68 3.60
CA GLN A 272 -13.52 -16.16 3.79
C GLN A 272 -14.49 -16.65 2.70
N TRP A 273 -14.01 -17.48 1.75
CA TRP A 273 -14.82 -17.99 0.63
C TRP A 273 -16.10 -18.69 1.06
N ASN A 274 -16.08 -19.43 2.16
CA ASN A 274 -17.24 -20.17 2.66
C ASN A 274 -18.36 -19.24 3.17
N GLU A 275 -18.07 -17.97 3.42
CA GLU A 275 -19.02 -16.95 3.86
C GLU A 275 -19.27 -15.89 2.77
N ASN A 276 -18.45 -15.87 1.72
CA ASN A 276 -18.56 -14.89 0.66
C ASN A 276 -19.91 -15.01 -0.09
N PRO A 277 -20.69 -13.91 -0.21
CA PRO A 277 -21.97 -13.94 -0.91
C PRO A 277 -21.87 -14.23 -2.41
N TYR A 278 -20.69 -14.10 -3.04
CA TYR A 278 -20.45 -14.56 -4.43
C TYR A 278 -20.43 -16.08 -4.58
N ASN A 279 -20.17 -16.82 -3.49
CA ASN A 279 -20.13 -18.28 -3.51
C ASN A 279 -21.53 -18.85 -3.78
N LYS A 280 -21.64 -19.79 -4.71
CA LYS A 280 -22.87 -20.49 -5.06
C LYS A 280 -23.51 -21.24 -3.89
N ALA A 281 -22.72 -21.73 -2.94
CA ALA A 281 -23.24 -22.30 -1.69
C ALA A 281 -23.95 -21.27 -0.80
N ARG A 282 -23.71 -19.97 -1.01
CA ARG A 282 -24.37 -18.83 -0.36
C ARG A 282 -25.40 -18.13 -1.26
N GLY A 283 -25.72 -18.72 -2.42
CA GLY A 283 -26.67 -18.18 -3.38
C GLY A 283 -26.07 -17.20 -4.40
N GLY A 284 -24.74 -17.06 -4.44
CA GLY A 284 -24.05 -16.29 -5.47
C GLY A 284 -23.81 -17.07 -6.77
N PRO A 285 -23.15 -16.45 -7.78
CA PRO A 285 -23.00 -17.05 -9.09
C PRO A 285 -21.79 -18.00 -9.23
N LEU A 286 -20.84 -17.96 -8.29
CA LEU A 286 -19.51 -18.55 -8.49
C LEU A 286 -19.34 -19.91 -7.82
N SER A 287 -18.77 -20.88 -8.54
CA SER A 287 -18.51 -22.20 -7.99
C SER A 287 -17.15 -22.29 -7.31
N LYS A 288 -16.18 -21.50 -7.78
CA LYS A 288 -14.83 -21.39 -7.23
C LYS A 288 -14.39 -19.93 -7.10
N PRO A 289 -13.40 -19.61 -6.25
CA PRO A 289 -12.95 -18.23 -6.11
C PRO A 289 -12.41 -17.60 -7.40
N GLU A 290 -11.59 -18.33 -8.16
CA GLU A 290 -10.97 -17.85 -9.39
C GLU A 290 -11.96 -17.60 -10.55
N ASP A 291 -13.20 -18.13 -10.46
CA ASP A 291 -14.25 -17.85 -11.44
C ASP A 291 -14.63 -16.35 -11.46
N PHE A 292 -14.33 -15.61 -10.39
CA PHE A 292 -14.62 -14.18 -10.26
C PHE A 292 -13.96 -13.34 -11.36
N TRP A 293 -12.77 -13.74 -11.83
CA TRP A 293 -12.03 -12.99 -12.85
C TRP A 293 -12.67 -13.05 -14.24
N THR A 294 -13.54 -14.03 -14.50
CA THR A 294 -14.11 -14.28 -15.84
C THR A 294 -15.64 -14.31 -15.88
N SER A 295 -16.31 -14.42 -14.73
CA SER A 295 -17.77 -14.51 -14.68
C SER A 295 -18.45 -13.19 -15.02
N GLU A 296 -19.26 -13.19 -16.06
CA GLU A 296 -20.07 -12.04 -16.50
C GLU A 296 -20.99 -11.53 -15.38
N GLU A 297 -21.67 -12.44 -14.69
CA GLU A 297 -22.62 -12.08 -13.63
C GLU A 297 -21.92 -11.44 -12.43
N ALA A 298 -20.77 -12.01 -12.01
CA ALA A 298 -20.00 -11.43 -10.91
C ALA A 298 -19.44 -10.04 -11.27
N ARG A 299 -19.02 -9.88 -12.53
CA ARG A 299 -18.53 -8.61 -13.07
C ARG A 299 -19.61 -7.53 -13.06
N GLU A 300 -20.82 -7.83 -13.52
CA GLU A 300 -21.91 -6.85 -13.52
C GLU A 300 -22.39 -6.50 -12.11
N LEU A 301 -22.43 -7.47 -11.18
CA LEU A 301 -22.68 -7.21 -9.77
C LEU A 301 -21.62 -6.28 -9.16
N PHE A 302 -20.34 -6.54 -9.44
CA PHE A 302 -19.25 -5.70 -8.98
C PHE A 302 -19.33 -4.28 -9.56
N LYS A 303 -19.65 -4.11 -10.86
CA LYS A 303 -19.88 -2.79 -11.47
C LYS A 303 -21.03 -2.03 -10.81
N LYS A 304 -22.16 -2.70 -10.48
CA LYS A 304 -23.26 -2.09 -9.72
C LYS A 304 -22.78 -1.59 -8.34
N ARG A 305 -21.92 -2.37 -7.67
CA ARG A 305 -21.28 -1.97 -6.39
C ARG A 305 -20.37 -0.77 -6.56
N LEU A 306 -19.50 -0.77 -7.57
CA LEU A 306 -18.65 0.38 -7.89
C LEU A 306 -19.47 1.64 -8.18
N ARG A 307 -20.58 1.52 -8.92
CA ARG A 307 -21.53 2.63 -9.16
C ARG A 307 -22.02 3.25 -7.87
N TYR A 308 -22.40 2.45 -6.88
CA TYR A 308 -22.84 2.95 -5.57
C TYR A 308 -21.70 3.58 -4.77
N ILE A 309 -20.52 2.94 -4.75
CA ILE A 309 -19.32 3.44 -4.07
C ILE A 309 -18.93 4.83 -4.58
N VAL A 310 -18.82 5.01 -5.90
CA VAL A 310 -18.46 6.30 -6.49
C VAL A 310 -19.57 7.34 -6.27
N ALA A 311 -20.85 6.95 -6.37
CA ALA A 311 -21.96 7.86 -6.10
C ALA A 311 -21.93 8.43 -4.68
N ARG A 312 -21.58 7.60 -3.68
CA ARG A 312 -21.60 7.98 -2.26
C ARG A 312 -20.34 8.70 -1.80
N TRP A 313 -19.17 8.30 -2.29
CA TRP A 313 -17.87 8.76 -1.78
C TRP A 313 -16.96 9.45 -2.80
N GLY A 314 -17.25 9.36 -4.10
CA GLY A 314 -16.40 9.92 -5.15
C GLY A 314 -16.23 11.44 -5.10
N TYR A 315 -17.17 12.16 -4.47
CA TYR A 315 -17.07 13.60 -4.25
C TYR A 315 -15.89 14.00 -3.34
N SER A 316 -15.45 13.12 -2.44
CA SER A 316 -14.50 13.51 -1.38
C SER A 316 -13.13 13.85 -1.97
N THR A 317 -12.65 15.06 -1.70
CA THR A 317 -11.27 15.50 -1.99
C THR A 317 -10.26 14.82 -1.08
N SER A 318 -10.69 14.37 0.10
CA SER A 318 -9.90 13.62 1.08
C SER A 318 -9.79 12.13 0.75
N LEU A 319 -10.55 11.62 -0.20
CA LEU A 319 -10.16 10.36 -0.83
C LEU A 319 -8.90 10.64 -1.68
N LEU A 320 -7.91 9.75 -1.77
CA LEU A 320 -6.72 9.88 -2.63
C LEU A 320 -6.75 8.92 -3.82
N ALA A 321 -7.13 7.66 -3.58
CA ALA A 321 -7.23 6.66 -4.62
C ALA A 321 -8.27 5.58 -4.31
N TRP A 322 -8.72 4.92 -5.37
CA TRP A 322 -9.41 3.65 -5.31
C TRP A 322 -8.38 2.52 -5.41
N GLU A 323 -8.32 1.63 -4.44
CA GLU A 323 -7.56 0.40 -4.57
C GLU A 323 -8.52 -0.76 -4.81
N LEU A 324 -8.40 -1.40 -5.96
CA LEU A 324 -9.33 -2.45 -6.37
C LEU A 324 -9.27 -3.66 -5.44
N TRP A 325 -8.08 -4.03 -4.98
CA TRP A 325 -7.84 -5.29 -4.29
C TRP A 325 -6.64 -5.23 -3.35
N ASN A 326 -6.78 -5.79 -2.15
CA ASN A 326 -5.67 -6.12 -1.26
C ASN A 326 -5.10 -7.50 -1.58
N GLU A 327 -3.83 -7.56 -1.98
CA GLU A 327 -3.06 -8.81 -2.17
C GLU A 327 -3.74 -9.82 -3.12
N ALA A 328 -4.01 -9.39 -4.35
CA ALA A 328 -4.78 -10.20 -5.31
C ALA A 328 -4.14 -11.56 -5.65
N ASP A 329 -2.83 -11.70 -5.47
CA ASP A 329 -2.04 -12.92 -5.68
C ASP A 329 -2.31 -14.04 -4.66
N LEU A 330 -2.97 -13.73 -3.54
CA LEU A 330 -3.40 -14.71 -2.55
C LEU A 330 -4.79 -15.34 -2.86
N THR A 331 -5.35 -15.02 -4.03
CA THR A 331 -6.53 -15.69 -4.58
C THR A 331 -6.18 -17.11 -5.03
N ASP A 332 -7.12 -18.05 -4.88
CA ASP A 332 -6.92 -19.43 -5.33
C ASP A 332 -6.49 -19.50 -6.80
N ASN A 333 -5.57 -20.43 -7.12
CA ASN A 333 -5.07 -20.69 -8.47
C ASN A 333 -4.48 -19.47 -9.21
N TYR A 334 -4.11 -18.40 -8.50
CA TYR A 334 -3.68 -17.13 -9.11
C TYR A 334 -2.72 -17.28 -10.29
N MET A 335 -1.64 -18.05 -10.12
CA MET A 335 -0.60 -18.21 -11.14
C MET A 335 -1.11 -18.75 -12.48
N SER A 336 -2.15 -19.58 -12.48
CA SER A 336 -2.74 -20.12 -13.72
C SER A 336 -3.73 -19.16 -14.39
N VAL A 337 -4.20 -18.13 -13.67
CA VAL A 337 -5.22 -17.18 -14.14
C VAL A 337 -4.72 -15.74 -14.25
N ARG A 338 -3.42 -15.47 -14.13
CA ARG A 338 -2.83 -14.11 -14.12
C ARG A 338 -3.25 -13.21 -15.28
N GLU A 339 -3.40 -13.76 -16.48
CA GLU A 339 -3.90 -12.98 -17.63
C GLU A 339 -5.36 -12.53 -17.44
N ASN A 340 -6.21 -13.39 -16.86
CA ASN A 340 -7.59 -13.00 -16.52
C ASN A 340 -7.59 -11.92 -15.44
N VAL A 341 -6.72 -12.03 -14.45
CA VAL A 341 -6.55 -11.02 -13.40
C VAL A 341 -6.17 -9.67 -14.02
N ALA A 342 -5.19 -9.64 -14.93
CA ALA A 342 -4.78 -8.41 -15.60
C ALA A 342 -5.90 -7.80 -16.45
N ARG A 343 -6.64 -8.62 -17.22
CA ARG A 343 -7.80 -8.16 -17.99
C ARG A 343 -8.90 -7.59 -17.09
N TRP A 344 -9.20 -8.26 -15.99
CA TRP A 344 -10.19 -7.80 -15.02
C TRP A 344 -9.80 -6.46 -14.40
N HIS A 345 -8.52 -6.30 -14.00
CA HIS A 345 -8.02 -5.03 -13.45
C HIS A 345 -8.11 -3.91 -14.48
N ALA A 346 -7.72 -4.14 -15.74
CA ALA A 346 -7.87 -3.16 -16.81
C ALA A 346 -9.33 -2.73 -16.98
N GLU A 347 -10.26 -3.69 -17.02
CA GLU A 347 -11.69 -3.40 -17.20
C GLU A 347 -12.27 -2.61 -16.02
N MET A 348 -12.00 -3.04 -14.78
CA MET A 348 -12.57 -2.40 -13.58
C MET A 348 -11.96 -1.03 -13.31
N ALA A 349 -10.65 -0.87 -13.52
CA ALA A 349 -9.99 0.43 -13.41
C ALA A 349 -10.50 1.41 -14.48
N ALA A 350 -10.66 0.95 -15.73
CA ALA A 350 -11.28 1.76 -16.80
C ALA A 350 -12.74 2.13 -16.46
N TYR A 351 -13.50 1.21 -15.88
CA TYR A 351 -14.87 1.47 -15.45
C TYR A 351 -14.94 2.52 -14.32
N LEU A 352 -14.10 2.38 -13.28
CA LEU A 352 -13.95 3.39 -12.22
C LEU A 352 -13.61 4.76 -12.80
N LYS A 353 -12.59 4.85 -13.68
CA LYS A 353 -12.20 6.10 -14.32
C LYS A 353 -13.31 6.70 -15.19
N ARG A 354 -14.19 5.90 -15.79
CA ARG A 354 -15.37 6.43 -16.52
C ARG A 354 -16.42 6.98 -15.57
N LEU A 355 -16.72 6.24 -14.51
CA LEU A 355 -17.77 6.51 -13.53
C LEU A 355 -17.42 7.69 -12.61
N ASP A 356 -16.16 7.78 -12.17
CA ASP A 356 -15.66 8.86 -11.33
C ASP A 356 -15.51 10.15 -12.15
N PRO A 357 -16.33 11.18 -11.89
CA PRO A 357 -16.30 12.42 -12.66
C PRO A 357 -15.00 13.21 -12.42
N TYR A 358 -14.32 12.96 -11.30
CA TYR A 358 -13.08 13.62 -10.92
C TYR A 358 -11.84 12.80 -11.31
N LYS A 359 -11.97 11.66 -12.02
CA LYS A 359 -10.84 10.92 -12.59
C LYS A 359 -9.71 10.63 -11.58
N ARG A 360 -10.11 10.23 -10.38
CA ARG A 360 -9.18 9.94 -9.28
C ARG A 360 -8.29 8.74 -9.61
N MET A 361 -7.18 8.63 -8.89
CA MET A 361 -6.21 7.56 -9.10
C MET A 361 -6.81 6.20 -8.73
N VAL A 362 -6.38 5.16 -9.45
CA VAL A 362 -6.74 3.76 -9.26
C VAL A 362 -5.46 2.94 -9.10
N THR A 363 -5.46 2.02 -8.14
CA THR A 363 -4.40 1.03 -7.94
C THR A 363 -4.98 -0.33 -7.51
N THR A 364 -4.10 -1.27 -7.17
CA THR A 364 -4.36 -2.58 -6.57
C THR A 364 -3.12 -2.98 -5.77
N SER A 365 -3.07 -4.13 -5.11
CA SER A 365 -1.87 -4.62 -4.45
C SER A 365 -1.65 -6.14 -4.56
N PHE A 366 -0.40 -6.55 -4.29
CA PHE A 366 0.06 -7.95 -4.26
C PHE A 366 0.92 -8.19 -3.01
N ALA A 367 0.78 -9.35 -2.39
CA ALA A 367 1.56 -9.78 -1.23
C ALA A 367 3.04 -9.98 -1.60
N ASN A 368 3.30 -10.53 -2.79
CA ASN A 368 4.65 -10.61 -3.33
C ASN A 368 5.01 -9.31 -4.08
N PRO A 369 5.96 -8.49 -3.59
CA PRO A 369 6.32 -7.22 -4.21
C PRO A 369 6.98 -7.37 -5.60
N ASN A 370 7.32 -8.59 -6.02
CA ASN A 370 7.85 -8.88 -7.36
C ASN A 370 6.74 -9.22 -8.38
N LEU A 371 5.49 -9.36 -7.94
CA LEU A 371 4.29 -9.50 -8.78
C LEU A 371 3.52 -8.17 -8.85
N ASP A 372 2.63 -7.92 -9.81
CA ASP A 372 2.43 -8.61 -11.09
C ASP A 372 2.74 -7.64 -12.25
N PRO A 373 3.83 -7.85 -13.02
CA PRO A 373 4.18 -6.99 -14.15
C PRO A 373 3.08 -6.76 -15.19
N LEU A 374 2.17 -7.73 -15.40
CA LEU A 374 1.06 -7.57 -16.34
C LEU A 374 0.08 -6.49 -15.88
N VAL A 375 -0.11 -6.35 -14.57
CA VAL A 375 -1.00 -5.35 -13.97
C VAL A 375 -0.27 -4.00 -13.84
N TRP A 376 0.98 -4.02 -13.39
CA TRP A 376 1.76 -2.79 -13.23
C TRP A 376 2.05 -2.05 -14.54
N GLN A 377 1.97 -2.73 -15.69
CA GLN A 377 2.09 -2.10 -17.02
C GLN A 377 0.78 -1.48 -17.54
N LEU A 378 -0.37 -1.75 -16.93
CA LEU A 378 -1.67 -1.22 -17.38
C LEU A 378 -1.71 0.30 -17.22
N SER A 379 -2.14 1.04 -18.24
CA SER A 379 -2.27 2.50 -18.19
C SER A 379 -3.32 2.98 -17.18
N GLU A 380 -4.26 2.10 -16.84
CA GLU A 380 -5.38 2.34 -15.95
C GLU A 380 -4.99 2.27 -14.47
N ILE A 381 -3.83 1.70 -14.15
CA ILE A 381 -3.25 1.64 -12.80
C ILE A 381 -2.25 2.79 -12.65
N ASP A 382 -2.55 3.77 -11.81
CA ASP A 382 -1.82 5.04 -11.76
C ASP A 382 -0.52 4.97 -10.95
N PHE A 383 -0.47 4.12 -9.93
CA PHE A 383 0.71 3.94 -9.09
C PHE A 383 0.84 2.50 -8.60
N ILE A 384 2.05 2.15 -8.16
CA ILE A 384 2.42 0.83 -7.66
C ILE A 384 2.34 0.85 -6.13
N THR A 385 1.77 -0.20 -5.57
CA THR A 385 1.84 -0.50 -4.14
C THR A 385 2.91 -1.54 -3.86
N VAL A 386 3.58 -1.43 -2.72
CA VAL A 386 4.54 -2.43 -2.23
C VAL A 386 4.09 -2.91 -0.86
N HIS A 387 3.96 -4.23 -0.73
CA HIS A 387 3.75 -4.92 0.53
C HIS A 387 5.02 -5.69 0.88
N LYS A 388 5.57 -5.50 2.08
CA LYS A 388 6.75 -6.24 2.53
C LYS A 388 6.77 -6.45 4.03
N TYR A 389 6.88 -7.70 4.43
CA TYR A 389 7.00 -8.09 5.82
C TYR A 389 8.26 -8.92 6.11
N GLY A 390 8.69 -8.88 7.37
CA GLY A 390 9.67 -9.78 7.96
C GLY A 390 9.01 -10.85 8.85
N PRO A 391 9.79 -11.60 9.66
CA PRO A 391 11.22 -11.39 9.87
C PRO A 391 12.11 -11.85 8.72
N GLU A 392 11.66 -12.82 7.92
CA GLU A 392 12.47 -13.43 6.88
C GLU A 392 12.81 -12.43 5.76
N GLY A 393 14.11 -12.31 5.45
CA GLY A 393 14.61 -11.40 4.42
C GLY A 393 14.22 -9.93 4.63
N PHE A 394 14.03 -9.49 5.88
CA PHE A 394 13.64 -8.11 6.21
C PHE A 394 14.31 -7.58 7.50
N GLN A 395 15.46 -8.14 7.85
CA GLN A 395 16.29 -7.68 8.96
C GLN A 395 16.84 -6.27 8.71
N ASP A 396 17.13 -5.97 7.44
CA ASP A 396 17.50 -4.65 6.94
C ASP A 396 16.31 -3.98 6.23
N VAL A 397 15.41 -3.37 7.00
CA VAL A 397 14.23 -2.67 6.49
C VAL A 397 14.65 -1.52 5.57
N ALA A 398 15.64 -0.73 5.99
CA ALA A 398 16.11 0.44 5.27
C ALA A 398 16.60 0.11 3.85
N GLY A 399 17.55 -0.83 3.73
CA GLY A 399 18.07 -1.24 2.42
C GLY A 399 16.99 -1.90 1.56
N THR A 400 16.21 -2.81 2.14
CA THR A 400 15.19 -3.57 1.41
C THR A 400 14.14 -2.66 0.80
N LEU A 401 13.55 -1.75 1.59
CA LEU A 401 12.50 -0.86 1.07
C LEU A 401 13.07 0.19 0.10
N TYR A 402 14.28 0.70 0.35
CA TYR A 402 14.93 1.62 -0.58
C TYR A 402 15.10 1.00 -1.97
N ASP A 403 15.58 -0.24 -2.03
CA ASP A 403 15.83 -0.95 -3.29
C ASP A 403 14.55 -1.37 -4.01
N ILE A 404 13.52 -1.82 -3.28
CA ILE A 404 12.22 -2.18 -3.88
C ILE A 404 11.60 -0.94 -4.54
N VAL A 405 11.54 0.19 -3.83
CA VAL A 405 10.97 1.43 -4.36
C VAL A 405 11.71 1.89 -5.62
N ARG A 406 13.05 1.93 -5.58
CA ARG A 406 13.87 2.33 -6.73
C ARG A 406 13.65 1.43 -7.94
N ARG A 407 13.75 0.12 -7.77
CA ARG A 407 13.64 -0.84 -8.89
C ARG A 407 12.25 -0.81 -9.52
N ALA A 408 11.19 -0.69 -8.71
CA ALA A 408 9.83 -0.55 -9.22
C ALA A 408 9.67 0.75 -10.04
N TRP A 409 10.18 1.88 -9.53
CA TRP A 409 10.17 3.14 -10.27
C TRP A 409 10.94 3.03 -11.60
N GLU A 410 12.15 2.49 -11.58
CA GLU A 410 12.99 2.34 -12.77
C GLU A 410 12.32 1.48 -13.85
N ARG A 411 11.63 0.42 -13.42
CA ARG A 411 10.96 -0.55 -14.29
C ARG A 411 9.67 -0.03 -14.91
N TYR A 412 8.83 0.66 -14.13
CA TYR A 412 7.46 0.98 -14.54
C TYR A 412 7.18 2.47 -14.74
N ARG A 413 8.05 3.35 -14.22
CA ARG A 413 7.92 4.82 -14.35
C ARG A 413 6.60 5.38 -13.81
N LYS A 414 6.09 4.77 -12.75
CA LYS A 414 4.90 5.18 -11.97
C LYS A 414 5.29 5.47 -10.52
N PRO A 415 4.55 6.32 -9.78
CA PRO A 415 4.78 6.49 -8.35
C PRO A 415 4.76 5.12 -7.65
N VAL A 416 5.63 4.95 -6.65
CA VAL A 416 5.72 3.71 -5.87
C VAL A 416 5.49 4.05 -4.42
N LEU A 417 4.41 3.51 -3.84
CA LEU A 417 4.05 3.69 -2.44
C LEU A 417 4.21 2.35 -1.73
N VAL A 418 4.89 2.34 -0.58
CA VAL A 418 4.87 1.17 0.31
C VAL A 418 3.62 1.29 1.17
N THR A 419 2.55 0.61 0.74
CA THR A 419 1.22 0.72 1.36
C THR A 419 0.98 -0.33 2.43
N GLU A 420 1.89 -1.28 2.61
CA GLU A 420 1.94 -2.15 3.79
C GLU A 420 3.39 -2.55 4.08
N PHE A 421 3.80 -2.43 5.33
CA PHE A 421 5.01 -3.10 5.79
C PHE A 421 4.98 -3.40 7.29
N GLY A 422 5.83 -4.34 7.70
CA GLY A 422 6.09 -4.61 9.11
C GLY A 422 7.30 -5.50 9.31
N VAL A 423 8.05 -5.31 10.40
CA VAL A 423 9.22 -6.14 10.72
C VAL A 423 8.85 -7.61 10.98
N ASP A 424 7.59 -7.88 11.27
CA ASP A 424 7.02 -9.20 11.48
C ASP A 424 5.58 -9.21 10.95
N TRP A 425 5.21 -10.18 10.10
CA TRP A 425 3.85 -10.34 9.57
C TRP A 425 2.89 -11.01 10.57
N ARG A 426 3.41 -11.67 11.60
CA ARG A 426 2.59 -12.51 12.49
C ARG A 426 1.80 -11.62 13.46
N TRP A 427 0.51 -11.87 13.59
CA TRP A 427 -0.34 -11.16 14.56
C TRP A 427 -0.50 -11.94 15.88
N GLU A 428 -0.95 -11.22 16.91
CA GLU A 428 -1.34 -11.81 18.20
C GLU A 428 -2.49 -12.81 18.00
N GLY A 429 -2.21 -14.09 18.24
CA GLY A 429 -3.12 -15.21 17.98
C GLY A 429 -2.60 -16.23 16.97
N LEU A 430 -1.65 -15.84 16.10
CA LEU A 430 -0.84 -16.80 15.34
C LEU A 430 0.42 -17.20 16.09
N THR A 431 0.99 -16.26 16.84
CA THR A 431 2.12 -16.49 17.74
C THR A 431 1.92 -15.67 19.02
N ASP A 432 2.42 -16.20 20.14
CA ASP A 432 2.27 -15.56 21.46
C ASP A 432 3.06 -14.25 21.58
N ARG A 433 4.10 -14.07 20.77
CA ARG A 433 4.95 -12.88 20.83
C ARG A 433 5.59 -12.52 19.48
N PRO A 434 4.83 -11.85 18.59
CA PRO A 434 5.39 -11.23 17.40
C PRO A 434 6.58 -10.31 17.73
N LEU A 435 7.56 -10.23 16.83
CA LEU A 435 8.81 -9.50 17.10
C LEU A 435 8.65 -7.99 17.10
N TYR A 436 7.63 -7.42 16.46
CA TYR A 436 7.37 -5.98 16.58
C TYR A 436 7.04 -5.55 18.02
N TYR A 437 6.52 -6.45 18.87
CA TYR A 437 6.34 -6.14 20.30
C TYR A 437 7.67 -6.02 21.07
N LEU A 438 8.77 -6.53 20.51
CA LEU A 438 10.12 -6.37 21.06
C LEU A 438 10.79 -5.09 20.58
N ASP A 439 10.42 -4.58 19.40
CA ASP A 439 10.90 -3.31 18.83
C ASP A 439 10.20 -2.11 19.48
N ARG A 440 10.25 -2.01 20.81
CA ARG A 440 9.45 -1.03 21.58
C ARG A 440 9.70 0.43 21.22
N GLU A 441 10.87 0.72 20.65
CA GLU A 441 11.28 2.06 20.26
C GLU A 441 10.98 2.36 18.79
N GLY A 442 10.39 1.45 18.01
CA GLY A 442 9.98 1.77 16.65
C GLY A 442 11.10 1.78 15.62
N VAL A 443 12.20 1.04 15.77
CA VAL A 443 13.38 1.17 14.90
C VAL A 443 13.08 0.70 13.48
N GLY A 444 12.36 -0.41 13.32
CA GLY A 444 11.94 -0.87 12.00
C GLY A 444 10.95 0.07 11.34
N LEU A 445 10.05 0.67 12.14
CA LEU A 445 9.13 1.71 11.67
C LEU A 445 9.92 2.92 11.18
N HIS A 446 10.84 3.43 12.01
CA HIS A 446 11.72 4.55 11.69
C HIS A 446 12.43 4.33 10.35
N ASP A 447 13.08 3.18 10.18
CA ASP A 447 13.84 2.84 8.98
C ASP A 447 12.96 2.85 7.73
N GLY A 448 11.74 2.31 7.81
CA GLY A 448 10.81 2.31 6.68
C GLY A 448 10.33 3.70 6.27
N LEU A 449 10.07 4.58 7.25
CA LEU A 449 9.63 5.96 6.97
C LEU A 449 10.71 6.75 6.22
N TRP A 450 11.95 6.70 6.69
CA TRP A 450 13.05 7.48 6.08
C TRP A 450 13.54 6.88 4.76
N ALA A 451 13.71 5.56 4.69
CA ALA A 451 14.25 4.90 3.49
C ALA A 451 13.38 5.12 2.25
N THR A 452 12.06 5.02 2.39
CA THR A 452 11.12 5.15 1.26
C THR A 452 11.08 6.55 0.67
N VAL A 453 11.09 7.58 1.52
CA VAL A 453 11.20 8.98 1.07
C VAL A 453 12.52 9.19 0.33
N MET A 454 13.63 8.72 0.89
CA MET A 454 14.95 8.87 0.27
C MET A 454 15.10 8.05 -1.03
N ALA A 455 14.29 7.01 -1.22
CA ALA A 455 14.20 6.27 -2.48
C ALA A 455 13.41 7.00 -3.57
N GLY A 456 12.75 8.11 -3.24
CA GLY A 456 11.94 8.90 -4.15
C GLY A 456 10.44 8.55 -4.16
N SER A 457 9.95 7.84 -3.15
CA SER A 457 8.51 7.63 -2.95
C SER A 457 7.80 8.98 -2.67
N PRO A 458 6.55 9.18 -3.14
CA PRO A 458 5.76 10.35 -2.76
C PRO A 458 5.27 10.31 -1.31
N ALA A 459 5.35 9.14 -0.65
CA ALA A 459 4.89 8.94 0.71
C ALA A 459 5.91 8.15 1.54
N THR A 460 5.92 8.35 2.86
CA THR A 460 6.57 7.40 3.78
C THR A 460 5.90 6.02 3.70
N ALA A 461 6.63 4.97 4.07
CA ALA A 461 6.06 3.62 4.19
C ALA A 461 4.90 3.57 5.19
N MET A 462 3.85 2.80 4.87
CA MET A 462 2.65 2.67 5.69
C MET A 462 2.74 1.37 6.50
N SER A 463 2.98 1.49 7.80
CA SER A 463 3.08 0.33 8.69
C SER A 463 1.72 -0.30 8.91
N TRP A 464 1.66 -1.63 8.80
CA TRP A 464 0.43 -2.42 8.99
C TRP A 464 -0.06 -2.43 10.45
N TRP A 465 0.83 -2.24 11.43
CA TRP A 465 0.52 -2.45 12.85
C TRP A 465 0.07 -1.16 13.57
N TRP A 466 -1.07 -0.57 13.20
CA TRP A 466 -1.53 0.70 13.78
C TRP A 466 -2.11 0.57 15.19
N ASP A 467 -2.96 -0.43 15.41
CA ASP A 467 -3.77 -0.62 16.62
C ASP A 467 -3.06 -1.45 17.69
N ASN A 468 -2.12 -2.31 17.30
CA ASN A 468 -1.45 -3.25 18.20
C ASN A 468 0.02 -2.89 18.48
N TYR A 469 0.61 -1.94 17.73
CA TYR A 469 2.01 -1.53 17.90
C TYR A 469 2.16 -0.01 17.99
N ILE A 470 1.79 0.74 16.94
CA ILE A 470 2.04 2.19 16.88
C ILE A 470 1.24 2.95 17.93
N HIS A 471 -0.08 2.74 17.96
CA HIS A 471 -0.94 3.45 18.91
C HIS A 471 -0.66 3.04 20.37
N PRO A 472 -0.55 1.74 20.72
CA PRO A 472 -0.25 1.33 22.10
C PRO A 472 1.12 1.76 22.63
N TYR A 473 2.16 1.79 21.80
CA TYR A 473 3.49 2.25 22.19
C TYR A 473 3.72 3.73 21.96
N ASN A 474 2.71 4.47 21.48
CA ASN A 474 2.79 5.90 21.23
C ASN A 474 3.97 6.29 20.31
N LEU A 475 4.15 5.54 19.21
CA LEU A 475 5.27 5.72 18.27
C LEU A 475 5.07 6.89 17.28
N TYR A 476 4.09 7.76 17.52
CA TYR A 476 3.73 8.85 16.61
C TYR A 476 4.87 9.88 16.38
N TYR A 477 5.82 9.97 17.32
CA TYR A 477 6.96 10.89 17.21
C TYR A 477 7.85 10.60 15.99
N HIS A 478 7.92 9.36 15.50
CA HIS A 478 8.64 9.03 14.28
C HIS A 478 8.07 9.74 13.05
N PHE A 479 6.74 9.75 12.92
CA PHE A 479 6.03 10.42 11.84
C PHE A 479 6.24 11.94 11.93
N LYS A 480 6.17 12.48 13.15
CA LYS A 480 6.43 13.91 13.38
C LYS A 480 7.84 14.29 12.94
N ALA A 481 8.84 13.46 13.25
CA ALA A 481 10.22 13.77 12.95
C ALA A 481 10.50 13.86 11.44
N VAL A 482 9.99 12.90 10.66
CA VAL A 482 10.14 12.95 9.19
C VAL A 482 9.26 14.04 8.57
N ALA A 483 8.06 14.30 9.10
CA ALA A 483 7.20 15.40 8.65
C ALA A 483 7.87 16.77 8.83
N ASP A 484 8.48 17.03 9.99
CA ASP A 484 9.19 18.27 10.28
C ASP A 484 10.44 18.42 9.39
N PHE A 485 11.14 17.32 9.09
CA PHE A 485 12.25 17.31 8.15
C PHE A 485 11.80 17.63 6.71
N LEU A 486 10.63 17.15 6.26
CA LEU A 486 10.16 17.37 4.88
C LEU A 486 9.38 18.69 4.69
N LYS A 487 9.10 19.40 5.77
CA LYS A 487 8.30 20.63 5.75
C LYS A 487 8.85 21.67 4.76
N GLY A 488 7.96 22.14 3.89
CA GLY A 488 8.24 23.21 2.92
C GLY A 488 8.92 22.75 1.63
N ILE A 489 9.08 21.44 1.42
CA ILE A 489 9.63 20.87 0.20
C ILE A 489 8.50 20.54 -0.77
N ASP A 490 8.56 21.09 -1.99
CA ASP A 490 7.69 20.72 -3.12
C ASP A 490 8.39 19.62 -3.93
N PRO A 491 8.09 18.32 -3.71
CA PRO A 491 8.78 17.25 -4.39
C PRO A 491 8.56 17.23 -5.90
N ALA A 492 7.34 17.55 -6.36
CA ALA A 492 7.02 17.60 -7.79
C ALA A 492 7.79 18.69 -8.55
N ALA A 493 8.01 19.85 -7.93
CA ALA A 493 8.84 20.92 -8.50
C ALA A 493 10.34 20.65 -8.38
N SER A 494 10.75 19.80 -7.44
CA SER A 494 12.15 19.59 -7.13
C SER A 494 12.89 18.79 -8.20
N SER A 495 12.20 17.95 -8.99
CA SER A 495 12.83 17.09 -10.02
C SER A 495 14.01 16.29 -9.48
N PHE A 496 13.83 15.67 -8.31
CA PHE A 496 14.91 15.03 -7.56
C PHE A 496 15.66 13.97 -8.37
N LYS A 497 16.96 13.84 -8.17
CA LYS A 497 17.78 12.71 -8.60
C LYS A 497 18.33 12.02 -7.37
N ARG A 498 18.89 10.82 -7.55
CA ARG A 498 19.67 10.18 -6.50
C ARG A 498 20.81 11.12 -6.12
N LEU A 499 21.02 11.33 -4.82
CA LEU A 499 22.21 11.98 -4.32
C LEU A 499 23.37 10.98 -4.38
N GLU A 500 24.42 11.35 -5.11
CA GLU A 500 25.68 10.63 -5.09
C GLU A 500 26.49 11.07 -3.87
N THR A 501 27.09 10.09 -3.19
CA THR A 501 27.84 10.33 -1.97
C THR A 501 29.12 9.51 -1.96
N GLU A 502 30.17 10.07 -1.39
CA GLU A 502 31.45 9.41 -1.19
C GLU A 502 31.81 9.50 0.30
N LEU A 503 32.08 8.36 0.93
CA LEU A 503 32.65 8.33 2.27
C LEU A 503 34.14 8.64 2.16
N MET A 504 34.59 9.65 2.89
CA MET A 504 35.99 10.05 2.88
C MET A 504 36.77 9.18 3.84
N LEU A 505 37.43 8.16 3.29
CA LEU A 505 38.26 7.25 4.06
C LEU A 505 39.65 7.87 4.30
N PRO A 506 40.25 7.63 5.48
CA PRO A 506 41.62 8.05 5.75
C PRO A 506 42.60 7.29 4.85
N THR A 507 43.64 7.99 4.39
CA THR A 507 44.71 7.38 3.58
C THR A 507 45.62 6.48 4.41
N ASP A 508 45.75 6.75 5.71
CA ASP A 508 46.49 5.93 6.66
C ASP A 508 45.52 5.13 7.52
N LEU A 509 45.56 3.80 7.39
CA LEU A 509 44.70 2.87 8.10
C LEU A 509 45.33 2.35 9.42
N SER A 510 46.58 2.72 9.73
CA SER A 510 47.34 2.13 10.82
C SER A 510 46.76 2.42 12.22
N GLY A 511 46.14 3.60 12.39
CA GLY A 511 45.47 4.03 13.62
C GLY A 511 43.96 3.83 13.65
N GLU A 512 43.36 3.31 12.57
CA GLU A 512 41.91 3.24 12.44
C GLU A 512 41.32 2.02 13.18
N GLU A 513 40.12 2.17 13.73
CA GLU A 513 39.39 1.05 14.32
C GLU A 513 38.65 0.26 13.22
N VAL A 514 38.75 -1.06 13.28
CA VAL A 514 38.11 -1.97 12.31
C VAL A 514 36.86 -2.59 12.91
N SER A 515 35.92 -2.94 12.04
CA SER A 515 34.70 -3.68 12.34
C SER A 515 34.49 -4.79 11.30
N ASP A 516 33.43 -5.56 11.51
CA ASP A 516 33.04 -6.62 10.60
C ASP A 516 32.19 -6.08 9.46
N ALA A 517 32.38 -6.62 8.25
CA ALA A 517 31.46 -6.51 7.13
C ALA A 517 30.66 -7.80 7.01
N VAL A 518 29.33 -7.74 6.99
CA VAL A 518 28.46 -8.92 6.88
C VAL A 518 27.70 -8.87 5.57
N VAL A 519 27.80 -9.95 4.81
CA VAL A 519 27.13 -10.14 3.53
C VAL A 519 26.01 -11.16 3.71
N TYR A 520 24.78 -10.74 3.42
CA TYR A 520 23.60 -11.60 3.46
C TYR A 520 23.21 -12.01 2.03
N PRO A 521 23.00 -13.30 1.76
CA PRO A 521 22.50 -13.76 0.49
C PRO A 521 21.08 -13.24 0.21
N SER A 522 20.78 -13.00 -1.06
CA SER A 522 19.48 -12.52 -1.52
C SER A 522 18.87 -13.40 -2.61
N LEU A 523 19.67 -14.22 -3.29
CA LEU A 523 19.21 -15.12 -4.35
C LEU A 523 18.93 -16.51 -3.77
N GLY A 524 17.68 -16.97 -3.87
CA GLY A 524 17.27 -18.33 -3.48
C GLY A 524 17.65 -19.39 -4.53
N TRP A 525 16.71 -20.26 -4.87
CA TRP A 525 16.91 -21.33 -5.85
C TRP A 525 16.95 -20.80 -7.29
N ALA A 526 18.09 -20.26 -7.72
CA ALA A 526 18.33 -19.79 -9.07
C ALA A 526 19.83 -19.78 -9.40
N ARG A 527 20.17 -19.67 -10.69
CA ARG A 527 21.56 -19.47 -11.13
C ARG A 527 21.94 -17.99 -10.97
N PRO A 528 22.99 -17.65 -10.18
CA PRO A 528 23.53 -16.29 -10.16
C PRO A 528 24.01 -15.86 -11.55
N LEU A 529 23.68 -14.64 -11.95
CA LEU A 529 24.21 -14.02 -13.18
C LEU A 529 25.59 -13.38 -12.94
N GLU A 530 25.89 -13.05 -11.70
CA GLU A 530 27.16 -12.47 -11.23
C GLU A 530 27.70 -13.33 -10.08
N SER A 531 29.03 -13.46 -10.01
CA SER A 531 29.69 -14.29 -9.00
C SER A 531 30.96 -13.66 -8.42
N PHE A 532 31.24 -12.39 -8.75
CA PHE A 532 32.37 -11.66 -8.21
C PHE A 532 31.88 -10.35 -7.59
N PHE A 533 32.24 -10.13 -6.33
CA PHE A 533 31.78 -8.99 -5.55
C PHE A 533 32.98 -8.36 -4.83
N GLU A 534 32.97 -7.05 -4.59
CA GLU A 534 34.00 -6.39 -3.77
C GLU A 534 33.41 -5.87 -2.46
N VAL A 535 33.97 -6.31 -1.33
CA VAL A 535 33.61 -5.78 -0.01
C VAL A 535 34.48 -4.55 0.27
N LYS A 536 33.83 -3.40 0.34
CA LYS A 536 34.46 -2.10 0.57
C LYS A 536 34.76 -1.88 2.05
N LEU A 537 35.69 -0.97 2.33
CA LEU A 537 36.08 -0.59 3.70
C LEU A 537 34.95 0.10 4.48
N ASP A 538 33.88 0.55 3.82
CA ASP A 538 32.65 1.03 4.46
C ASP A 538 31.66 -0.10 4.80
N GLY A 539 32.02 -1.36 4.52
CA GLY A 539 31.20 -2.54 4.73
C GLY A 539 30.15 -2.80 3.65
N THR A 540 30.06 -1.95 2.62
CA THR A 540 29.18 -2.19 1.47
C THR A 540 29.78 -3.22 0.50
N VAL A 541 28.92 -3.82 -0.32
CA VAL A 541 29.32 -4.75 -1.37
C VAL A 541 29.09 -4.10 -2.73
N GLU A 542 30.14 -3.94 -3.51
CA GLU A 542 30.08 -3.57 -4.92
C GLU A 542 29.81 -4.81 -5.79
N GLY A 543 28.94 -4.65 -6.78
CA GLY A 543 28.34 -5.71 -7.60
C GLY A 543 26.82 -5.80 -7.39
N ASP A 544 26.12 -6.64 -8.16
CA ASP A 544 24.69 -6.89 -7.93
C ASP A 544 24.51 -7.83 -6.73
N ALA A 545 24.42 -7.26 -5.53
CA ALA A 545 24.22 -8.02 -4.29
C ALA A 545 22.96 -8.92 -4.31
N SER A 546 21.99 -8.65 -5.19
CA SER A 546 20.82 -9.52 -5.37
C SER A 546 21.16 -10.87 -6.02
N GLN A 547 22.35 -11.01 -6.61
CA GLN A 547 22.86 -12.25 -7.19
C GLN A 547 23.61 -13.14 -6.18
N ILE A 548 23.82 -12.69 -4.94
CA ILE A 548 24.54 -13.49 -3.93
C ILE A 548 23.65 -14.67 -3.51
N PRO A 549 24.04 -15.93 -3.80
CA PRO A 549 23.19 -17.09 -3.60
C PRO A 549 23.18 -17.57 -2.15
N SER A 550 21.99 -17.89 -1.63
CA SER A 550 21.83 -18.61 -0.36
C SER A 550 22.14 -20.09 -0.54
N PHE A 551 21.99 -20.64 -1.75
CA PHE A 551 22.30 -22.02 -2.11
C PHE A 551 23.66 -22.11 -2.81
N ILE A 552 24.64 -22.75 -2.17
CA ILE A 552 25.93 -23.02 -2.81
C ILE A 552 25.85 -24.39 -3.49
N GLN A 553 25.73 -24.39 -4.81
CA GLN A 553 25.38 -25.56 -5.60
C GLN A 553 26.57 -26.50 -5.79
N GLY A 554 26.36 -27.81 -5.58
CA GLY A 554 27.30 -28.90 -5.81
C GLY A 554 27.35 -29.40 -7.26
N ALA A 555 27.67 -30.68 -7.45
CA ALA A 555 27.74 -31.34 -8.75
C ALA A 555 26.37 -31.68 -9.38
N SER A 556 25.31 -31.86 -8.59
CA SER A 556 23.97 -32.27 -9.04
C SER A 556 23.22 -31.20 -9.83
N HIS A 557 23.58 -29.94 -9.65
CA HIS A 557 22.91 -28.79 -10.29
C HIS A 557 23.91 -27.90 -11.07
N PRO A 558 24.56 -28.45 -12.11
CA PRO A 558 25.58 -27.71 -12.88
C PRO A 558 25.01 -26.49 -13.60
N ASP A 559 23.72 -26.53 -13.93
CA ASP A 559 22.94 -25.45 -14.55
C ASP A 559 22.64 -24.29 -13.59
N LEU A 560 22.60 -24.54 -12.28
CA LEU A 560 22.39 -23.53 -11.24
C LEU A 560 23.69 -23.02 -10.63
N ARG A 561 24.82 -23.69 -10.88
CA ARG A 561 26.09 -23.38 -10.25
C ARG A 561 26.75 -22.12 -10.82
N ASN A 562 26.88 -21.09 -9.98
CA ASN A 562 27.76 -19.94 -10.19
C ASN A 562 28.15 -19.33 -8.83
N ASN A 563 28.94 -20.07 -8.04
CA ASN A 563 29.20 -19.80 -6.62
C ASN A 563 30.03 -18.50 -6.40
N PRO A 564 29.84 -17.78 -5.28
CA PRO A 564 30.34 -16.41 -5.14
C PRO A 564 31.82 -16.32 -4.76
N THR A 565 32.46 -15.26 -5.24
CA THR A 565 33.82 -14.80 -4.92
C THR A 565 33.77 -13.37 -4.42
N PHE A 566 34.47 -13.09 -3.33
CA PHE A 566 34.53 -11.78 -2.69
C PHE A 566 35.97 -11.26 -2.69
N ARG A 567 36.23 -10.10 -3.30
CA ARG A 567 37.46 -9.34 -3.12
C ARG A 567 37.33 -8.48 -1.87
N VAL A 568 38.21 -8.69 -0.89
CA VAL A 568 38.09 -8.08 0.44
C VAL A 568 39.44 -7.53 0.90
N THR A 569 39.43 -6.31 1.45
CA THR A 569 40.62 -5.74 2.09
C THR A 569 40.56 -5.95 3.60
N PHE A 570 41.59 -6.56 4.18
CA PHE A 570 41.76 -6.71 5.63
C PHE A 570 42.88 -5.77 6.12
N PRO A 571 42.56 -4.59 6.67
CA PRO A 571 43.56 -3.60 7.08
C PRO A 571 44.59 -4.11 8.10
N ARG A 572 44.23 -5.11 8.93
CA ARG A 572 45.10 -5.69 9.98
C ARG A 572 45.11 -7.22 9.99
N GLY A 573 44.62 -7.85 8.92
CA GLY A 573 44.20 -9.26 8.96
C GLY A 573 42.88 -9.42 9.72
N GLY A 574 42.29 -10.60 9.63
CA GLY A 574 40.96 -10.86 10.19
C GLY A 574 40.49 -12.29 9.92
N ARG A 575 39.16 -12.48 9.97
CA ARG A 575 38.55 -13.81 9.80
C ARG A 575 37.43 -13.76 8.78
N VAL A 576 37.32 -14.84 8.01
CA VAL A 576 36.13 -15.13 7.20
C VAL A 576 35.29 -16.14 7.98
N VAL A 577 34.03 -15.81 8.21
CA VAL A 577 33.05 -16.66 8.88
C VAL A 577 31.91 -16.95 7.91
N VAL A 578 31.71 -18.22 7.59
CA VAL A 578 30.58 -18.70 6.78
C VAL A 578 29.59 -19.40 7.70
N HIS A 579 28.40 -18.85 7.85
CA HIS A 579 27.34 -19.46 8.66
C HIS A 579 26.53 -20.44 7.82
N VAL A 580 26.68 -21.73 8.09
CA VAL A 580 26.00 -22.80 7.35
C VAL A 580 24.69 -23.16 8.06
N ASN A 581 23.60 -23.21 7.29
CA ASN A 581 22.25 -23.43 7.81
C ASN A 581 21.71 -24.86 7.55
N SER A 582 21.67 -25.32 6.32
CA SER A 582 21.11 -26.63 5.99
C SER A 582 21.84 -27.27 4.83
N VAL A 583 21.73 -28.59 4.70
CA VAL A 583 22.39 -29.35 3.65
C VAL A 583 21.38 -30.26 2.95
N SER A 584 21.63 -30.53 1.68
CA SER A 584 20.89 -31.55 0.94
C SER A 584 21.07 -32.95 1.55
N ARG A 585 20.07 -33.81 1.35
CA ARG A 585 20.12 -35.26 1.64
C ARG A 585 21.34 -35.99 1.09
N ALA A 586 21.87 -35.53 -0.05
CA ALA A 586 23.05 -36.15 -0.65
C ALA A 586 24.37 -35.71 0.01
N GLY A 587 24.31 -34.77 0.97
CA GLY A 587 25.45 -34.11 1.57
C GLY A 587 26.09 -33.07 0.64
N ALA A 588 26.96 -32.27 1.23
CA ALA A 588 27.75 -31.26 0.54
C ALA A 588 29.16 -31.13 1.13
N VAL A 589 30.03 -30.36 0.48
CA VAL A 589 31.38 -30.07 0.99
C VAL A 589 31.67 -28.59 0.81
N LEU A 590 31.63 -27.82 1.90
CA LEU A 590 32.06 -26.42 1.89
C LEU A 590 33.57 -26.36 1.62
N ALA A 591 33.95 -25.62 0.59
CA ALA A 591 35.33 -25.30 0.27
C ALA A 591 35.49 -23.77 0.21
N VAL A 592 36.46 -23.25 0.95
CA VAL A 592 36.82 -21.83 0.96
C VAL A 592 38.21 -21.68 0.39
N TYR A 593 38.33 -20.89 -0.68
CA TYR A 593 39.60 -20.57 -1.31
C TYR A 593 40.01 -19.14 -0.96
N VAL A 594 41.31 -18.93 -0.73
CA VAL A 594 41.94 -17.62 -0.56
C VAL A 594 42.98 -17.48 -1.67
N ASP A 595 42.83 -16.46 -2.51
CA ASP A 595 43.73 -16.17 -3.64
C ASP A 595 43.98 -17.40 -4.53
N GLY A 596 42.90 -18.15 -4.80
CA GLY A 596 42.92 -19.37 -5.62
C GLY A 596 43.41 -20.64 -4.91
N VAL A 597 43.90 -20.55 -3.66
CA VAL A 597 44.37 -21.69 -2.87
C VAL A 597 43.29 -22.19 -1.93
N LEU A 598 43.04 -23.51 -1.91
CA LEU A 598 42.08 -24.12 -0.99
C LEU A 598 42.57 -23.97 0.46
N ALA A 599 41.91 -23.11 1.25
CA ALA A 599 42.31 -22.76 2.60
C ALA A 599 41.48 -23.48 3.68
N LYS A 600 40.21 -23.78 3.40
CA LYS A 600 39.33 -24.55 4.29
C LYS A 600 38.49 -25.54 3.51
N ARG A 601 38.31 -26.74 4.06
CA ARG A 601 37.43 -27.79 3.55
C ARG A 601 36.64 -28.40 4.71
N VAL A 602 35.32 -28.46 4.61
CA VAL A 602 34.43 -29.00 5.64
C VAL A 602 33.44 -29.97 4.99
N GLU A 603 33.43 -31.20 5.47
CA GLU A 603 32.40 -32.20 5.11
C GLU A 603 31.08 -31.84 5.78
N LEU A 604 30.00 -31.79 5.02
CA LEU A 604 28.66 -31.46 5.48
C LEU A 604 27.72 -32.62 5.12
N PRO A 605 27.71 -33.73 5.87
CA PRO A 605 26.72 -34.80 5.66
C PRO A 605 25.33 -34.34 6.12
N ASP A 606 24.27 -34.88 5.51
CA ASP A 606 22.90 -34.74 6.01
C ASP A 606 22.81 -35.29 7.45
N ARG A 607 22.23 -34.50 8.38
CA ARG A 607 22.08 -34.87 9.80
C ARG A 607 20.65 -35.24 10.17
N ASP A 608 19.66 -34.78 9.41
CA ASP A 608 18.25 -34.92 9.79
C ASP A 608 17.38 -35.70 8.78
N GLY A 609 17.96 -36.10 7.64
CA GLY A 609 17.27 -36.89 6.63
C GLY A 609 16.29 -36.10 5.77
N LYS A 610 16.24 -34.77 5.90
CA LYS A 610 15.27 -33.92 5.20
C LYS A 610 15.90 -33.25 3.98
N TYR A 611 15.03 -32.90 3.04
CA TYR A 611 15.40 -32.09 1.87
C TYR A 611 14.74 -30.71 2.04
N ASP A 612 15.18 -30.00 3.07
CA ASP A 612 14.61 -28.71 3.50
C ASP A 612 15.74 -27.70 3.74
N ALA A 613 15.72 -26.61 2.97
CA ALA A 613 16.74 -25.57 2.96
C ALA A 613 16.78 -24.70 4.23
N PHE A 614 15.75 -24.82 5.08
CA PHE A 614 15.57 -24.04 6.30
C PHE A 614 15.38 -24.94 7.52
N ALA A 615 15.84 -26.21 7.44
CA ALA A 615 15.76 -27.17 8.54
C ALA A 615 16.59 -26.72 9.77
N ARG A 616 17.60 -25.85 9.55
CA ARG A 616 18.57 -25.41 10.56
C ARG A 616 19.27 -26.57 11.25
N GLU A 617 19.51 -27.65 10.49
CA GLU A 617 20.28 -28.81 10.98
C GLU A 617 21.77 -28.49 11.17
N TYR A 618 22.24 -27.48 10.45
CA TYR A 618 23.49 -26.78 10.71
C TYR A 618 23.14 -25.36 11.19
N ASP A 619 23.71 -24.95 12.31
CA ASP A 619 23.52 -23.59 12.85
C ASP A 619 24.90 -23.22 13.40
N THR A 620 25.88 -23.20 12.49
CA THR A 620 27.30 -23.28 12.87
C THR A 620 28.17 -22.42 11.96
N ASP A 621 29.09 -21.71 12.61
CA ASP A 621 30.09 -20.87 11.97
C ASP A 621 31.31 -21.70 11.54
N VAL A 622 31.65 -21.60 10.25
CA VAL A 622 32.93 -22.10 9.72
C VAL A 622 33.90 -20.92 9.60
N VAL A 623 34.97 -20.96 10.39
CA VAL A 623 35.92 -19.85 10.54
C VAL A 623 37.26 -20.16 9.86
N LEU A 624 37.80 -19.15 9.16
CA LEU A 624 39.10 -19.13 8.50
C LEU A 624 39.84 -17.82 8.82
N GLU A 625 41.08 -17.91 9.29
CA GLU A 625 41.97 -16.75 9.45
C GLU A 625 42.51 -16.27 8.09
N VAL A 626 42.56 -14.95 7.88
CA VAL A 626 43.07 -14.31 6.67
C VAL A 626 44.09 -13.23 7.05
N PRO A 627 45.29 -13.21 6.44
CA PRO A 627 46.31 -12.23 6.76
C PRO A 627 45.93 -10.81 6.32
N GLN A 628 46.75 -9.84 6.73
CA GLN A 628 46.62 -8.46 6.28
C GLN A 628 46.85 -8.37 4.77
N GLY A 629 45.96 -7.67 4.06
CA GLY A 629 46.05 -7.48 2.62
C GLY A 629 44.71 -7.48 1.92
N VAL A 630 44.76 -7.39 0.59
CA VAL A 630 43.59 -7.60 -0.26
C VAL A 630 43.59 -9.04 -0.73
N HIS A 631 42.47 -9.74 -0.53
CA HIS A 631 42.34 -11.16 -0.81
C HIS A 631 41.06 -11.47 -1.59
N GLU A 632 41.12 -12.48 -2.46
CA GLU A 632 39.94 -13.07 -3.09
C GLU A 632 39.48 -14.30 -2.30
N ILE A 633 38.27 -14.21 -1.73
CA ILE A 633 37.63 -15.25 -0.93
C ILE A 633 36.54 -15.91 -1.77
N ARG A 634 36.79 -17.12 -2.27
CA ARG A 634 35.80 -17.86 -3.07
C ARG A 634 35.16 -18.97 -2.25
N LEU A 635 33.83 -18.92 -2.17
CA LEU A 635 33.04 -20.01 -1.61
C LEU A 635 32.69 -21.00 -2.71
N ASP A 636 32.84 -22.29 -2.40
CA ASP A 636 32.53 -23.34 -3.33
C ASP A 636 31.93 -24.56 -2.63
N ASN A 637 31.41 -25.47 -3.45
CA ASN A 637 30.88 -26.74 -3.01
C ASN A 637 31.50 -27.88 -3.82
N LEU A 638 32.34 -28.68 -3.18
CA LEU A 638 33.01 -29.84 -3.80
C LEU A 638 32.19 -31.13 -3.65
N GLY A 639 31.02 -31.06 -3.01
CA GLY A 639 30.13 -32.18 -2.74
C GLY A 639 29.09 -32.43 -3.84
N VAL A 640 28.19 -33.36 -3.54
CA VAL A 640 27.20 -33.85 -4.50
C VAL A 640 26.14 -32.79 -4.79
N ASP A 641 25.45 -32.29 -3.78
CA ASP A 641 24.31 -31.38 -3.96
C ASP A 641 24.53 -30.07 -3.20
N TRP A 642 23.52 -29.32 -2.79
CA TRP A 642 23.65 -27.98 -2.18
C TRP A 642 23.87 -27.98 -0.65
N TYR A 643 24.44 -26.89 -0.14
CA TYR A 643 24.26 -26.40 1.23
C TYR A 643 23.78 -24.95 1.21
N THR A 644 23.09 -24.51 2.27
CA THR A 644 22.66 -23.13 2.45
C THR A 644 23.52 -22.36 3.44
N ILE A 645 23.67 -21.06 3.17
CA ILE A 645 24.32 -20.11 4.08
C ILE A 645 23.35 -19.00 4.46
N ASP A 646 23.44 -18.54 5.70
CA ASP A 646 22.67 -17.38 6.17
C ASP A 646 23.43 -16.07 5.98
N TYR A 647 24.76 -16.11 6.11
CA TYR A 647 25.64 -14.96 5.90
C TYR A 647 27.11 -15.37 5.71
N VAL A 648 27.88 -14.43 5.16
CA VAL A 648 29.35 -14.43 5.19
C VAL A 648 29.79 -13.18 5.95
N ARG A 649 30.51 -13.36 7.07
CA ARG A 649 31.05 -12.25 7.88
C ARG A 649 32.56 -12.17 7.68
N PHE A 650 33.02 -11.00 7.23
CA PHE A 650 34.42 -10.63 7.07
C PHE A 650 34.84 -9.77 8.27
N GLU A 651 35.39 -10.41 9.28
CA GLU A 651 35.74 -9.75 10.53
C GLU A 651 36.99 -8.89 10.37
N GLY A 652 36.90 -7.64 10.81
CA GLY A 652 37.97 -6.65 10.65
C GLY A 652 38.19 -6.15 9.23
N ALA A 653 37.27 -6.38 8.29
CA ALA A 653 37.37 -5.95 6.90
C ALA A 653 36.72 -4.58 6.59
N ALA A 654 36.07 -3.96 7.57
CA ALA A 654 35.49 -2.62 7.46
C ALA A 654 36.13 -1.67 8.49
N LEU A 655 36.00 -0.36 8.27
CA LEU A 655 36.37 0.67 9.24
C LEU A 655 35.14 1.08 10.03
N LYS A 656 35.26 1.18 11.35
CA LYS A 656 34.13 1.60 12.22
C LYS A 656 33.56 2.95 11.82
N LYS A 657 34.43 3.91 11.49
CA LYS A 657 34.01 5.25 11.01
C LYS A 657 33.30 5.25 9.67
N ALA A 658 33.49 4.22 8.87
CA ALA A 658 32.90 4.11 7.54
C ALA A 658 31.62 3.26 7.55
N LYS A 659 31.23 2.70 8.70
CA LYS A 659 30.05 1.84 8.84
C LYS A 659 28.76 2.67 8.88
N VAL A 660 28.46 3.35 7.78
CA VAL A 660 27.22 4.09 7.57
C VAL A 660 26.72 3.89 6.15
N ARG A 661 25.41 4.00 5.96
CA ARG A 661 24.79 4.07 4.63
C ARG A 661 24.15 5.43 4.45
N VAL A 662 24.36 6.02 3.28
CA VAL A 662 23.77 7.31 2.93
C VAL A 662 22.74 7.11 1.84
N TYR A 663 21.51 7.48 2.14
CA TYR A 663 20.39 7.52 1.20
C TYR A 663 20.04 8.98 0.96
N GLY A 664 19.75 9.37 -0.29
CA GLY A 664 19.44 10.78 -0.51
C GLY A 664 18.93 11.15 -1.89
N LEU A 665 18.37 12.35 -1.92
CA LEU A 665 17.80 13.00 -3.09
C LEU A 665 18.44 14.38 -3.27
N THR A 666 18.67 14.79 -4.52
CA THR A 666 19.15 16.13 -4.83
C THR A 666 18.61 16.67 -6.15
N ASN A 667 18.49 17.99 -6.27
CA ASN A 667 18.23 18.67 -7.54
C ASN A 667 19.34 19.65 -7.93
N GLY A 668 20.50 19.57 -7.26
CA GLY A 668 21.63 20.47 -7.43
C GLY A 668 21.58 21.75 -6.59
N THR A 669 20.41 22.16 -6.11
CA THR A 669 20.26 23.33 -5.19
C THR A 669 19.69 22.94 -3.83
N LEU A 670 19.13 21.74 -3.74
CA LEU A 670 18.65 21.09 -2.53
C LEU A 670 19.29 19.69 -2.47
N ALA A 671 19.79 19.28 -1.30
CA ALA A 671 20.04 17.88 -0.98
C ALA A 671 19.32 17.49 0.31
N LEU A 672 18.73 16.31 0.28
CA LEU A 672 18.22 15.58 1.45
C LEU A 672 19.05 14.31 1.55
N ALA A 673 19.69 14.08 2.69
CA ALA A 673 20.42 12.85 2.95
C ALA A 673 20.01 12.28 4.31
N TRP A 674 19.88 10.96 4.39
CA TRP A 674 19.72 10.20 5.61
C TRP A 674 20.92 9.29 5.76
N VAL A 675 21.66 9.47 6.86
CA VAL A 675 22.88 8.74 7.17
C VAL A 675 22.55 7.76 8.29
N LYS A 676 22.54 6.48 7.95
CA LYS A 676 22.09 5.39 8.81
C LYS A 676 23.26 4.50 9.24
N ASN A 677 23.40 4.25 10.53
CA ASN A 677 24.22 3.16 11.02
C ASN A 677 23.52 1.82 10.74
N PRO A 678 24.08 0.92 9.91
CA PRO A 678 23.46 -0.38 9.62
C PRO A 678 23.39 -1.30 10.84
N ASP A 679 24.22 -1.10 11.88
CA ASP A 679 24.14 -1.88 13.13
C ASP A 679 22.94 -1.50 13.99
N ALA A 680 22.40 -0.30 13.84
CA ALA A 680 21.21 0.14 14.56
C ALA A 680 19.93 -0.39 13.91
N SER A 681 19.87 -1.70 13.65
CA SER A 681 18.71 -2.35 13.04
C SER A 681 17.74 -2.88 14.10
N TRP A 682 16.46 -2.95 13.75
CA TRP A 682 15.45 -3.55 14.61
C TRP A 682 15.83 -4.97 15.04
N TRP A 683 16.45 -5.74 14.13
CA TRP A 683 16.84 -7.13 14.34
C TRP A 683 17.88 -7.31 15.44
N LYS A 684 18.86 -6.39 15.54
CA LYS A 684 19.85 -6.37 16.62
C LYS A 684 19.22 -5.93 17.94
N ILE A 685 18.34 -4.93 17.90
CA ILE A 685 17.67 -4.38 19.08
C ILE A 685 16.77 -5.41 19.75
N VAL A 686 15.95 -6.14 18.98
CA VAL A 686 15.08 -7.20 19.54
C VAL A 686 15.86 -8.38 20.11
N ARG A 687 17.15 -8.53 19.75
CA ARG A 687 18.09 -9.50 20.33
C ARG A 687 18.97 -8.96 21.45
N ASN A 688 18.82 -7.68 21.80
CA ASN A 688 19.66 -7.02 22.80
C ASN A 688 21.15 -7.10 22.46
N GLU A 689 21.48 -7.00 21.16
CA GLU A 689 22.85 -6.87 20.67
C GLU A 689 23.33 -5.42 20.79
N SER A 690 24.63 -5.21 21.03
CA SER A 690 25.20 -3.87 21.12
C SER A 690 25.26 -3.19 19.76
N ILE A 691 24.87 -1.91 19.73
CA ILE A 691 25.06 -1.04 18.58
C ILE A 691 26.40 -0.32 18.72
N GLU A 692 27.28 -0.51 17.76
CA GLU A 692 28.56 0.19 17.71
C GLU A 692 28.41 1.54 16.98
N PRO A 693 28.69 2.69 17.61
CA PRO A 693 28.59 3.99 16.95
C PRO A 693 29.68 4.21 15.90
N ALA A 694 29.32 4.81 14.77
CA ALA A 694 30.29 5.38 13.84
C ALA A 694 30.70 6.78 14.32
N ARG A 695 32.01 7.06 14.37
CA ARG A 695 32.57 8.35 14.84
C ARG A 695 33.39 9.02 13.74
N ASP A 696 33.43 10.35 13.77
CA ASP A 696 34.23 11.18 12.86
C ASP A 696 34.00 10.82 11.38
N VAL A 697 32.73 10.72 11.00
CA VAL A 697 32.30 10.33 9.66
C VAL A 697 32.34 11.55 8.75
N ALA A 698 33.19 11.50 7.73
CA ALA A 698 33.29 12.52 6.70
C ALA A 698 32.61 12.05 5.41
N ILE A 699 31.62 12.83 4.94
CA ILE A 699 30.81 12.50 3.77
C ILE A 699 30.90 13.64 2.77
N LYS A 700 31.16 13.29 1.51
CA LYS A 700 31.08 14.23 0.40
C LYS A 700 29.75 14.03 -0.34
N LEU A 701 28.93 15.08 -0.37
CA LEU A 701 27.68 15.14 -1.11
C LEU A 701 27.95 15.69 -2.51
N ILE A 702 27.66 14.91 -3.54
CA ILE A 702 28.05 15.19 -4.94
C ILE A 702 26.83 15.61 -5.76
N GLY A 703 27.04 16.50 -6.72
CA GLY A 703 26.02 16.95 -7.67
C GLY A 703 25.34 18.27 -7.29
N LEU A 704 25.91 19.01 -6.32
CA LEU A 704 25.42 20.33 -5.91
C LEU A 704 26.06 21.42 -6.75
N ALA A 705 25.27 22.38 -7.25
CA ALA A 705 25.80 23.53 -7.97
C ALA A 705 26.77 24.34 -7.08
N ASP A 706 27.76 25.00 -7.69
CA ASP A 706 28.64 25.87 -6.92
C ASP A 706 27.86 27.06 -6.33
N GLY A 707 28.23 27.47 -5.12
CA GLY A 707 27.56 28.55 -4.40
C GLY A 707 27.57 28.39 -2.89
N GLU A 708 26.94 29.32 -2.19
CA GLU A 708 26.74 29.25 -0.74
C GLU A 708 25.50 28.42 -0.41
N TYR A 709 25.59 27.63 0.66
CA TYR A 709 24.55 26.71 1.11
C TYR A 709 24.38 26.81 2.63
N LYS A 710 23.13 26.73 3.08
CA LYS A 710 22.79 26.42 4.46
C LYS A 710 22.73 24.91 4.63
N VAL A 711 23.54 24.40 5.54
CA VAL A 711 23.54 22.98 5.95
C VAL A 711 22.86 22.88 7.31
N GLU A 712 21.99 21.88 7.46
CA GLU A 712 21.34 21.53 8.71
C GLU A 712 21.53 20.05 8.99
N ILE A 713 21.99 19.72 10.19
CA ILE A 713 22.02 18.36 10.72
C ILE A 713 20.82 18.19 11.63
N TRP A 714 20.02 17.17 11.36
CA TRP A 714 18.76 16.89 12.02
C TRP A 714 18.87 15.65 12.91
N ASP A 715 18.27 15.74 14.10
CA ASP A 715 17.92 14.60 14.93
C ASP A 715 16.67 13.96 14.33
N THR A 716 16.83 12.77 13.74
CA THR A 716 15.79 12.03 13.01
C THR A 716 14.74 11.41 13.92
N TRP A 717 14.99 11.35 15.23
CA TRP A 717 14.05 10.84 16.24
C TRP A 717 13.20 11.96 16.82
N LYS A 718 13.77 13.17 16.95
CA LYS A 718 13.08 14.34 17.51
C LYS A 718 12.47 15.26 16.46
N GLY A 719 12.91 15.20 15.21
CA GLY A 719 12.45 16.12 14.17
C GLY A 719 12.98 17.53 14.32
N SER A 720 14.21 17.69 14.80
CA SER A 720 14.76 19.02 15.11
C SER A 720 16.19 19.18 14.63
N VAL A 721 16.57 20.41 14.30
CA VAL A 721 17.93 20.76 13.89
C VAL A 721 18.86 20.70 15.10
N LYS A 722 19.88 19.83 15.05
CA LYS A 722 20.97 19.76 16.03
C LYS A 722 22.01 20.85 15.80
N ARG A 723 22.33 21.12 14.54
CA ARG A 723 23.39 22.05 14.13
C ARG A 723 23.06 22.64 12.76
N SER A 724 23.37 23.91 12.56
CA SER A 724 23.29 24.54 11.24
C SER A 724 24.44 25.52 11.02
N TRP A 725 24.92 25.63 9.79
CA TRP A 725 25.95 26.58 9.39
C TRP A 725 25.81 26.92 7.90
N LEU A 726 26.52 27.97 7.47
CA LEU A 726 26.71 28.30 6.06
C LEU A 726 28.06 27.75 5.58
N THR A 727 28.09 27.20 4.38
CA THR A 727 29.32 26.74 3.71
C THR A 727 29.24 26.99 2.22
N ARG A 728 30.34 26.82 1.51
CA ARG A 728 30.42 27.00 0.07
C ARG A 728 30.75 25.68 -0.62
N THR A 729 29.95 25.32 -1.62
CA THR A 729 30.23 24.23 -2.54
C THR A 729 31.13 24.74 -3.66
N VAL A 730 32.18 23.97 -3.96
CA VAL A 730 33.11 24.20 -5.08
C VAL A 730 33.28 22.89 -5.83
N ASN A 731 33.33 22.93 -7.16
CA ASN A 731 33.48 21.75 -8.03
C ASN A 731 32.36 20.71 -7.84
N GLY A 732 31.14 21.15 -7.57
CA GLY A 732 30.01 20.22 -7.55
C GLY A 732 29.82 19.43 -6.25
N ALA A 733 30.65 19.65 -5.22
CA ALA A 733 30.69 18.81 -4.02
C ALA A 733 30.75 19.59 -2.71
N LEU A 734 30.06 19.08 -1.69
CA LEU A 734 30.01 19.63 -0.34
C LEU A 734 30.42 18.56 0.68
N GLU A 735 31.38 18.88 1.52
CA GLU A 735 31.82 18.01 2.62
C GLU A 735 31.02 18.28 3.89
N VAL A 736 30.58 17.19 4.55
CA VAL A 736 29.91 17.21 5.84
C VAL A 736 30.63 16.27 6.80
N ASN A 737 30.99 16.79 7.97
CA ASN A 737 31.61 16.01 9.04
C ASN A 737 30.59 15.76 10.16
N LEU A 738 30.46 14.50 10.57
CA LEU A 738 29.53 14.03 11.59
C LEU A 738 30.31 13.38 12.74
N GLU A 739 30.17 13.94 13.94
CA GLU A 739 30.96 13.55 15.12
C GLU A 739 30.65 12.12 15.58
N GLU A 740 29.36 11.78 15.68
CA GLU A 740 28.90 10.47 16.16
C GLU A 740 27.53 10.12 15.57
N ILE A 741 27.39 8.86 15.14
CA ILE A 741 26.17 8.28 14.59
C ILE A 741 25.94 6.93 15.27
N VAL A 742 25.11 6.95 16.33
CA VAL A 742 24.68 5.72 17.01
C VAL A 742 23.60 5.03 16.18
N TYR A 743 22.48 5.72 15.94
CA TYR A 743 21.38 5.23 15.11
C TYR A 743 21.49 5.81 13.70
N ASP A 744 21.25 7.11 13.59
CA ASP A 744 21.17 7.80 12.32
C ASP A 744 21.07 9.33 12.50
N LEU A 745 21.28 10.06 11.42
CA LEU A 745 21.11 11.52 11.30
C LEU A 745 20.57 11.86 9.91
N ALA A 746 19.94 13.02 9.77
CA ALA A 746 19.57 13.56 8.46
C ALA A 746 20.29 14.88 8.18
N ILE A 747 20.61 15.10 6.91
CA ILE A 747 21.27 16.31 6.41
C ILE A 747 20.30 16.97 5.43
N LYS A 748 20.03 18.25 5.66
CA LYS A 748 19.32 19.11 4.71
C LYS A 748 20.24 20.22 4.26
N VAL A 749 20.47 20.31 2.94
CA VAL A 749 21.34 21.30 2.31
C VAL A 749 20.51 22.13 1.36
N VAL A 750 20.39 23.44 1.62
CA VAL A 750 19.58 24.36 0.80
C VAL A 750 20.49 25.48 0.32
N LYS A 751 20.49 25.76 -0.99
CA LYS A 751 21.26 26.88 -1.56
C LYS A 751 20.82 28.19 -0.92
N ALA A 752 21.78 28.96 -0.41
CA ALA A 752 21.50 30.29 0.12
C ALA A 752 21.05 31.22 -1.03
N SER A 753 20.12 32.12 -0.72
CA SER A 753 19.51 33.06 -1.68
C SER A 753 20.53 34.09 -2.17
#